data_AF-A0A507CDM8-F1
#
_entry.id   AF-A0A507CDM8-F1
#
_cell.length_a   1.000
_cell.length_b   1.000
_cell.length_c   1.000
_cell.angle_alpha   90.00
_cell.angle_beta   90.00
_cell.angle_gamma   90.00
#
_symmetry.space_group_name_H-M   'P 1'
#
loop_
_entity.id
_entity.type
_entity.pdbx_description
1 polymer ?
#
loop_
_entity_poly.entity_id
_entity_poly.type
_entity_poly.pdbx_seq_one_letter_code
_entity_poly.pdbx_strand_id
1 'polypeptide(L)'
;MDARESQSEVRPAEAPEASNDDDGDLYVLFDLEASPIFKQLSEARSKGEVKGEVTETIKSQFRLLHNALLATADFEKSVKKKLKAVSQAVQAQRIQIDTSGSAQYTEASEVADLRRELLKVQHDEKIADDSHNRSSKEVADLTNHKKELLDEIEEARRHKADLLEPQLLASTKELKLELMQRRQQVETLQKDLEEKDGTLEAVEKEKERLAEEQERQVSALSKASEIPFRLQKQSEVLKDAISALVVESELDDIKLEVNADYEQRRSEIHEMERQCDEIFKDHEMAREQLAIQKQDRVRLDASLRNVVHQAKREHDLLLRAARDKDSQMKSCRRLEITLNNALEAVPVAKRAYDEVSRHLLAAKRESKSLKKNVTDLRREIDMGVHKYLENERIEKTEADLLVREMGAVRRTEEELEAVSEQFEAAQRKCEEIAVERDLKARELVHIRKKHRRCREDTRVAEDACTDAAKRAAEAAARLKEFATLYEVAKTERNKCLNQIQGSQQRAAEMKEKHKILVGEIEILRVEVGNKDRELAKKLQENATAYATRDGVRNEANKLLAQYRERRAEIDQHLSSIDSLNSLISVAETDLVRLRTSLATAGQARNDAATLLVSREDELCVLYEQLNTQAKILQDAEMELAEKDKEVTMYNLAIAELKRSIDVGRRASGKRKEIEDLYRQLEDELHAAKEESARLSQLVEGPENAGRCRNLNGGDPTMSEMVDRVRKLEERLATKEERLLEKDLVLEEVTMLTTRLRQQALDSRVAGSQGAMKLSDLTKKAKNTARAIMAKVSELAMQQAEAAALRQEVSDKEALLQSARDRLARGEPPTDELERDILRSERVKARREADARAIADRKRPEDGIEIDEDNFFLYNGTRTQAEPRPNAYIPDSSGVGELPLPKPYGSHSPFRPQVAGTQMRHFRKPVVKPIEI
;
A
#
# COMPACT_ATOMS: atom_id res chain seq x y z
N MET A 1 -27.86 -6.98 25.29
CA MET A 1 -28.89 -6.53 26.25
C MET A 1 -29.80 -5.58 25.49
N ASP A 2 -30.92 -5.98 24.87
CA ASP A 2 -31.61 -7.28 24.76
C ASP A 2 -31.81 -8.05 26.07
N ALA A 3 -32.97 -7.85 26.70
CA ALA A 3 -33.40 -8.62 27.86
C ALA A 3 -34.16 -9.89 27.43
N ARG A 4 -33.98 -10.97 28.19
CA ARG A 4 -34.88 -12.13 28.21
C ARG A 4 -35.12 -12.56 29.64
N GLU A 5 -36.30 -13.11 29.87
CA GLU A 5 -36.78 -13.53 31.19
C GLU A 5 -36.14 -14.85 31.63
N SER A 6 -36.01 -15.04 32.94
CA SER A 6 -35.93 -16.35 33.57
C SER A 6 -36.53 -16.28 34.98
N GLN A 7 -37.41 -17.21 35.32
CA GLN A 7 -38.18 -17.23 36.57
C GLN A 7 -37.46 -18.03 37.67
N SER A 8 -37.73 -17.72 38.93
CA SER A 8 -37.53 -18.63 40.07
C SER A 8 -38.46 -18.28 41.23
N GLU A 9 -39.31 -19.21 41.65
CA GLU A 9 -40.24 -19.07 42.78
C GLU A 9 -39.58 -19.43 44.12
N VAL A 10 -39.96 -18.77 45.23
CA VAL A 10 -40.23 -19.43 46.54
C VAL A 10 -41.28 -18.63 47.35
N ARG A 11 -42.40 -19.29 47.63
CA ARG A 11 -43.39 -19.18 48.75
C ARG A 11 -43.45 -17.93 49.68
N PRO A 12 -44.65 -17.36 49.91
CA PRO A 12 -44.97 -16.62 51.15
C PRO A 12 -45.29 -17.58 52.33
N ALA A 13 -45.37 -17.03 53.55
CA ALA A 13 -45.69 -17.78 54.78
C ALA A 13 -47.05 -17.36 55.38
N GLU A 14 -47.71 -18.30 56.06
CA GLU A 14 -49.07 -18.16 56.61
C GLU A 14 -49.09 -17.50 58.00
N ALA A 15 -50.22 -16.89 58.36
CA ALA A 15 -50.49 -16.35 59.70
C ALA A 15 -51.71 -17.05 60.32
N PRO A 16 -51.65 -17.52 61.59
CA PRO A 16 -52.76 -18.24 62.22
C PRO A 16 -53.79 -17.32 62.89
N GLU A 17 -55.06 -17.71 62.82
CA GLU A 17 -56.18 -17.12 63.59
C GLU A 17 -56.50 -17.92 64.87
N ALA A 18 -57.51 -17.45 65.61
CA ALA A 18 -58.15 -18.06 66.79
C ALA A 18 -57.30 -18.10 68.10
N SER A 19 -57.91 -18.08 69.29
CA SER A 19 -59.32 -18.26 69.64
C SER A 19 -59.84 -17.26 70.71
N ASN A 20 -61.09 -16.81 70.55
CA ASN A 20 -61.94 -16.41 71.68
C ASN A 20 -62.85 -17.61 71.98
N ASP A 21 -62.94 -18.05 73.23
CA ASP A 21 -64.08 -18.83 73.78
C ASP A 21 -63.85 -19.06 75.29
N ASP A 22 -64.52 -18.27 76.14
CA ASP A 22 -64.93 -18.64 77.52
C ASP A 22 -65.69 -17.46 78.17
N ASP A 23 -66.96 -17.27 77.82
CA ASP A 23 -67.82 -16.17 78.34
C ASP A 23 -69.15 -16.72 78.94
N GLY A 24 -69.14 -17.98 79.41
CA GLY A 24 -70.34 -18.71 79.86
C GLY A 24 -70.87 -18.34 81.25
N ASP A 25 -69.98 -18.15 82.24
CA ASP A 25 -70.36 -18.07 83.66
C ASP A 25 -70.72 -16.66 84.17
N LEU A 26 -70.44 -15.58 83.40
CA LEU A 26 -70.60 -14.21 83.90
C LEU A 26 -72.07 -13.74 84.02
N TYR A 27 -73.05 -14.46 83.48
CA TYR A 27 -74.44 -13.99 83.47
C TYR A 27 -75.09 -13.90 84.87
N VAL A 28 -74.55 -14.61 85.87
CA VAL A 28 -75.01 -14.55 87.27
C VAL A 28 -74.49 -13.30 88.00
N LEU A 29 -73.54 -12.55 87.41
CA LEU A 29 -72.94 -11.35 88.00
C LEU A 29 -73.62 -10.02 87.62
N PHE A 30 -74.72 -10.04 86.86
CA PHE A 30 -75.46 -8.82 86.49
C PHE A 30 -76.90 -8.73 87.02
N ASP A 31 -77.51 -9.84 87.43
CA ASP A 31 -78.83 -9.83 88.09
C ASP A 31 -78.77 -10.57 89.44
N LEU A 32 -78.68 -9.76 90.50
CA LEU A 32 -78.63 -10.17 91.90
C LEU A 32 -79.88 -10.94 92.35
N GLU A 33 -81.03 -10.67 91.76
CA GLU A 33 -82.32 -11.27 92.15
C GLU A 33 -82.62 -12.53 91.31
N ALA A 34 -82.01 -12.66 90.13
CA ALA A 34 -81.97 -13.90 89.37
C ALA A 34 -81.08 -14.99 90.00
N SER A 35 -80.16 -14.64 90.92
CA SER A 35 -79.25 -15.60 91.59
C SER A 35 -80.01 -16.74 92.30
N PRO A 36 -79.56 -18.01 92.18
CA PRO A 36 -80.23 -19.15 92.79
C PRO A 36 -80.34 -19.03 94.31
N ILE A 37 -79.36 -18.41 94.98
CA ILE A 37 -79.39 -18.16 96.43
C ILE A 37 -80.51 -17.17 96.79
N PHE A 38 -80.68 -16.09 96.00
CA PHE A 38 -81.74 -15.11 96.21
C PHE A 38 -83.13 -15.74 96.02
N LYS A 39 -83.27 -16.58 94.97
CA LYS A 39 -84.48 -17.34 94.65
C LYS A 39 -84.86 -18.35 95.75
N GLN A 40 -83.90 -19.16 96.20
CA GLN A 40 -84.10 -20.13 97.29
C GLN A 40 -84.47 -19.44 98.61
N LEU A 41 -83.86 -18.29 98.94
CA LEU A 41 -84.24 -17.50 100.11
C LEU A 41 -85.66 -16.90 100.00
N SER A 42 -86.15 -16.57 98.81
CA SER A 42 -87.57 -16.20 98.61
C SER A 42 -88.52 -17.40 98.67
N GLU A 43 -88.13 -18.59 98.19
CA GLU A 43 -88.95 -19.80 98.32
C GLU A 43 -89.07 -20.29 99.77
N ALA A 44 -87.96 -20.32 100.53
CA ALA A 44 -88.00 -20.69 101.95
C ALA A 44 -88.89 -19.73 102.77
N ARG A 45 -88.96 -18.46 102.36
CA ARG A 45 -89.85 -17.44 102.93
C ARG A 45 -91.31 -17.62 102.51
N SER A 46 -91.60 -18.04 101.27
CA SER A 46 -92.98 -18.29 100.81
C SER A 46 -93.57 -19.61 101.32
N LYS A 47 -92.72 -20.62 101.57
CA LYS A 47 -93.09 -21.89 102.24
C LYS A 47 -93.26 -21.75 103.76
N GLY A 48 -92.87 -20.62 104.34
CA GLY A 48 -93.01 -20.32 105.77
C GLY A 48 -91.96 -20.98 106.67
N GLU A 49 -90.93 -21.60 106.09
CA GLU A 49 -89.93 -22.41 106.78
C GLU A 49 -88.90 -21.55 107.56
N VAL A 50 -88.75 -20.26 107.20
CA VAL A 50 -87.74 -19.35 107.79
C VAL A 50 -88.33 -17.96 108.08
N LYS A 51 -87.99 -17.39 109.25
CA LYS A 51 -88.37 -16.01 109.62
C LYS A 51 -87.72 -14.97 108.72
N GLY A 52 -88.50 -13.98 108.27
CA GLY A 52 -88.09 -12.99 107.27
C GLY A 52 -86.83 -12.18 107.61
N GLU A 53 -86.61 -11.83 108.87
CA GLU A 53 -85.46 -11.04 109.34
C GLU A 53 -84.10 -11.67 108.96
N VAL A 54 -84.00 -13.00 109.06
CA VAL A 54 -82.79 -13.76 108.67
C VAL A 54 -82.59 -13.74 107.16
N THR A 55 -83.69 -13.74 106.38
CA THR A 55 -83.60 -13.68 104.91
C THR A 55 -83.08 -12.32 104.42
N GLU A 56 -83.45 -11.21 105.06
CA GLU A 56 -82.97 -9.87 104.66
C GLU A 56 -81.52 -9.62 105.06
N THR A 57 -81.05 -10.13 106.21
CA THR A 57 -79.64 -9.98 106.63
C THR A 57 -78.68 -10.77 105.74
N ILE A 58 -79.06 -11.96 105.28
CA ILE A 58 -78.27 -12.71 104.28
C ILE A 58 -78.29 -11.97 102.92
N LYS A 59 -79.45 -11.46 102.50
CA LYS A 59 -79.58 -10.70 101.24
C LYS A 59 -78.76 -9.40 101.23
N SER A 60 -78.64 -8.69 102.35
CA SER A 60 -77.83 -7.47 102.44
C SER A 60 -76.32 -7.76 102.43
N GLN A 61 -75.87 -8.83 103.11
CA GLN A 61 -74.48 -9.30 103.03
C GLN A 61 -74.10 -9.72 101.61
N PHE A 62 -74.99 -10.43 100.89
CA PHE A 62 -74.74 -10.86 99.52
C PHE A 62 -74.66 -9.67 98.54
N ARG A 63 -75.49 -8.63 98.73
CA ARG A 63 -75.40 -7.36 97.98
C ARG A 63 -74.07 -6.63 98.22
N LEU A 64 -73.56 -6.61 99.46
CA LEU A 64 -72.24 -6.03 99.77
C LEU A 64 -71.09 -6.77 99.07
N LEU A 65 -71.12 -8.11 99.11
CA LEU A 65 -70.10 -8.95 98.44
C LEU A 65 -70.10 -8.72 96.92
N HIS A 66 -71.29 -8.67 96.31
CA HIS A 66 -71.46 -8.42 94.88
C HIS A 66 -70.92 -7.05 94.46
N ASN A 67 -71.21 -5.98 95.21
CA ASN A 67 -70.70 -4.64 94.93
C ASN A 67 -69.17 -4.56 95.02
N ALA A 68 -68.55 -5.26 95.97
CA ALA A 68 -67.09 -5.36 96.05
C ALA A 68 -66.49 -6.09 94.84
N LEU A 69 -67.14 -7.16 94.37
CA LEU A 69 -66.71 -7.96 93.24
C LEU A 69 -66.80 -7.18 91.91
N LEU A 70 -67.87 -6.40 91.71
CA LEU A 70 -67.98 -5.44 90.59
C LEU A 70 -66.86 -4.39 90.62
N ALA A 71 -66.56 -3.82 91.78
CA ALA A 71 -65.48 -2.85 91.92
C ALA A 71 -64.10 -3.44 91.56
N THR A 72 -63.83 -4.71 91.93
CA THR A 72 -62.61 -5.41 91.49
C THR A 72 -62.60 -5.69 89.98
N ALA A 73 -63.74 -6.04 89.38
CA ALA A 73 -63.83 -6.30 87.94
C ALA A 73 -63.58 -5.02 87.10
N ASP A 74 -64.08 -3.86 87.54
CA ASP A 74 -63.80 -2.59 86.86
C ASP A 74 -62.38 -2.08 87.10
N PHE A 75 -61.79 -2.34 88.28
CA PHE A 75 -60.35 -2.13 88.49
C PHE A 75 -59.52 -2.98 87.52
N GLU A 76 -59.83 -4.27 87.37
CA GLU A 76 -59.19 -5.16 86.39
C GLU A 76 -59.34 -4.65 84.95
N LYS A 77 -60.53 -4.22 84.52
CA LYS A 77 -60.73 -3.62 83.19
C LYS A 77 -59.85 -2.39 82.99
N SER A 78 -59.66 -1.56 84.03
CA SER A 78 -58.75 -0.42 83.98
C SER A 78 -57.28 -0.82 83.82
N VAL A 79 -56.84 -1.88 84.51
CA VAL A 79 -55.47 -2.42 84.43
C VAL A 79 -55.24 -3.09 83.07
N LYS A 80 -56.19 -3.91 82.58
CA LYS A 80 -56.14 -4.53 81.25
C LYS A 80 -56.08 -3.48 80.13
N LYS A 81 -56.78 -2.35 80.24
CA LYS A 81 -56.65 -1.20 79.31
C LYS A 81 -55.26 -0.54 79.38
N LYS A 82 -54.73 -0.26 80.57
CA LYS A 82 -53.39 0.31 80.75
C LYS A 82 -52.30 -0.62 80.20
N LEU A 83 -52.41 -1.92 80.45
CA LEU A 83 -51.47 -2.94 79.97
C LEU A 83 -51.45 -3.02 78.43
N LYS A 84 -52.61 -2.96 77.76
CA LYS A 84 -52.68 -2.89 76.28
C LYS A 84 -52.01 -1.63 75.74
N ALA A 85 -52.25 -0.46 76.34
CA ALA A 85 -51.62 0.79 75.92
C ALA A 85 -50.09 0.78 76.09
N VAL A 86 -49.57 0.26 77.21
CA VAL A 86 -48.12 0.11 77.43
C VAL A 86 -47.51 -0.90 76.45
N SER A 87 -48.18 -2.02 76.20
CA SER A 87 -47.72 -3.02 75.22
C SER A 87 -47.60 -2.44 73.81
N GLN A 88 -48.61 -1.68 73.37
CA GLN A 88 -48.58 -0.98 72.07
C GLN A 88 -47.46 0.07 72.00
N ALA A 89 -47.21 0.82 73.08
CA ALA A 89 -46.11 1.79 73.13
C ALA A 89 -44.72 1.11 73.04
N VAL A 90 -44.53 0.00 73.75
CA VAL A 90 -43.30 -0.81 73.69
C VAL A 90 -43.11 -1.42 72.29
N GLN A 91 -44.18 -1.92 71.66
CA GLN A 91 -44.12 -2.48 70.31
C GLN A 91 -43.79 -1.42 69.26
N ALA A 92 -44.35 -0.21 69.37
CA ALA A 92 -44.01 0.91 68.50
C ALA A 92 -42.55 1.38 68.68
N GLN A 93 -42.06 1.50 69.92
CA GLN A 93 -40.65 1.81 70.20
C GLN A 93 -39.71 0.75 69.65
N ARG A 94 -40.09 -0.54 69.71
CA ARG A 94 -39.28 -1.64 69.19
C ARG A 94 -39.14 -1.56 67.66
N ILE A 95 -40.24 -1.32 66.95
CA ILE A 95 -40.22 -1.08 65.50
C ILE A 95 -39.35 0.14 65.15
N GLN A 96 -39.38 1.21 65.96
CA GLN A 96 -38.54 2.39 65.79
C GLN A 96 -37.04 2.12 66.03
N ILE A 97 -36.70 1.22 66.96
CA ILE A 97 -35.33 0.74 67.19
C ILE A 97 -34.87 -0.15 66.04
N ASP A 98 -35.69 -1.10 65.59
CA ASP A 98 -35.34 -2.02 64.49
C ASP A 98 -35.14 -1.26 63.17
N THR A 99 -35.97 -0.24 62.88
CA THR A 99 -35.82 0.62 61.70
C THR A 99 -34.62 1.56 61.77
N SER A 100 -34.32 2.15 62.93
CA SER A 100 -33.12 2.98 63.09
C SER A 100 -31.82 2.16 63.11
N GLY A 101 -31.84 0.94 63.65
CA GLY A 101 -30.74 -0.01 63.56
C GLY A 101 -30.48 -0.47 62.12
N SER A 102 -31.54 -0.70 61.35
CA SER A 102 -31.44 -0.98 59.90
C SER A 102 -30.81 0.19 59.13
N ALA A 103 -31.27 1.41 59.38
CA ALA A 103 -30.72 2.63 58.76
C ALA A 103 -29.24 2.85 59.10
N GLN A 104 -28.84 2.63 60.36
CA GLN A 104 -27.42 2.69 60.76
C GLN A 104 -26.57 1.61 60.10
N TYR A 105 -27.14 0.43 59.82
CA TYR A 105 -26.44 -0.63 59.09
C TYR A 105 -26.27 -0.30 57.60
N THR A 106 -27.27 0.30 56.95
CA THR A 106 -27.15 0.78 55.56
C THR A 106 -26.16 1.94 55.46
N GLU A 107 -26.25 2.95 56.34
CA GLU A 107 -25.27 4.06 56.41
C GLU A 107 -23.84 3.54 56.66
N ALA A 108 -23.67 2.56 57.56
CA ALA A 108 -22.37 1.96 57.82
C ALA A 108 -21.82 1.17 56.61
N SER A 109 -22.69 0.52 55.83
CA SER A 109 -22.29 -0.15 54.57
C SER A 109 -21.91 0.87 53.51
N GLU A 110 -22.73 1.89 53.28
CA GLU A 110 -22.45 2.96 52.32
C GLU A 110 -21.15 3.71 52.66
N VAL A 111 -20.91 4.01 53.94
CA VAL A 111 -19.64 4.60 54.41
C VAL A 111 -18.47 3.62 54.25
N ALA A 112 -18.68 2.29 54.38
CA ALA A 112 -17.63 1.30 54.12
C ALA A 112 -17.30 1.19 52.62
N ASP A 113 -18.30 1.27 51.74
CA ASP A 113 -18.12 1.22 50.29
C ASP A 113 -17.54 2.52 49.72
N LEU A 114 -18.00 3.69 50.17
CA LEU A 114 -17.38 4.98 49.86
C LEU A 114 -15.91 5.05 50.34
N ARG A 115 -15.58 4.40 51.47
CA ARG A 115 -14.16 4.25 51.90
C ARG A 115 -13.37 3.31 51.00
N ARG A 116 -13.96 2.22 50.49
CA ARG A 116 -13.32 1.34 49.50
C ARG A 116 -13.09 2.08 48.17
N GLU A 117 -14.03 2.91 47.74
CA GLU A 117 -13.88 3.72 46.52
C GLU A 117 -12.85 4.83 46.70
N LEU A 118 -12.85 5.55 47.82
CA LEU A 118 -11.81 6.53 48.15
C LEU A 118 -10.41 5.89 48.15
N LEU A 119 -10.26 4.68 48.69
CA LEU A 119 -8.98 3.96 48.68
C LEU A 119 -8.56 3.48 47.29
N LYS A 120 -9.50 3.15 46.39
CA LYS A 120 -9.20 2.90 44.96
C LYS A 120 -8.73 4.19 44.28
N VAL A 121 -9.49 5.29 44.42
CA VAL A 121 -9.14 6.59 43.82
C VAL A 121 -7.77 7.06 44.30
N GLN A 122 -7.46 6.96 45.60
CA GLN A 122 -6.13 7.30 46.15
C GLN A 122 -4.98 6.35 45.76
N HIS A 123 -5.30 5.16 45.27
CA HIS A 123 -4.34 4.20 44.73
C HIS A 123 -4.09 4.50 43.24
N ASP A 124 -5.15 4.78 42.50
CA ASP A 124 -5.12 5.05 41.07
C ASP A 124 -4.55 6.46 40.79
N GLU A 125 -4.78 7.43 41.68
CA GLU A 125 -4.09 8.73 41.77
C GLU A 125 -2.58 8.53 41.93
N LYS A 126 -2.14 7.65 42.85
CA LYS A 126 -0.71 7.34 43.02
C LYS A 126 -0.12 6.63 41.82
N ILE A 127 -0.86 5.76 41.12
CA ILE A 127 -0.41 5.14 39.87
C ILE A 127 -0.30 6.20 38.76
N ALA A 128 -1.24 7.16 38.69
CA ALA A 128 -1.18 8.27 37.76
C ALA A 128 0.02 9.18 38.04
N ASP A 129 0.29 9.52 39.30
CA ASP A 129 1.48 10.26 39.73
C ASP A 129 2.78 9.50 39.42
N ASP A 130 2.86 8.21 39.74
CA ASP A 130 4.04 7.38 39.44
C ASP A 130 4.29 7.28 37.93
N SER A 131 3.23 7.19 37.14
CA SER A 131 3.27 7.20 35.68
C SER A 131 3.72 8.56 35.15
N HIS A 132 3.13 9.66 35.63
CA HIS A 132 3.50 11.02 35.27
C HIS A 132 4.97 11.32 35.65
N ASN A 133 5.43 10.86 36.81
CA ASN A 133 6.82 10.99 37.25
C ASN A 133 7.80 10.15 36.41
N ARG A 134 7.38 9.03 35.82
CA ARG A 134 8.18 8.26 34.85
C ARG A 134 8.23 8.99 33.51
N SER A 135 7.08 9.35 32.94
CA SER A 135 7.01 10.10 31.68
C SER A 135 7.72 11.46 31.74
N SER A 136 7.68 12.16 32.89
CA SER A 136 8.41 13.41 33.11
C SER A 136 9.93 13.21 33.10
N LYS A 137 10.43 12.10 33.67
CA LYS A 137 11.85 11.70 33.59
C LYS A 137 12.23 11.29 32.18
N GLU A 138 11.42 10.47 31.51
CA GLU A 138 11.64 10.07 30.11
C GLU A 138 11.69 11.31 29.19
N VAL A 139 10.85 12.31 29.41
CA VAL A 139 10.91 13.61 28.70
C VAL A 139 12.16 14.41 29.06
N ALA A 140 12.62 14.40 30.31
CA ALA A 140 13.88 15.03 30.71
C ALA A 140 15.09 14.36 30.04
N ASP A 141 15.14 13.04 30.03
CA ASP A 141 16.20 12.24 29.43
C ASP A 141 16.21 12.39 27.90
N LEU A 142 15.03 12.33 27.24
CA LEU A 142 14.89 12.59 25.81
C LEU A 142 15.23 14.03 25.43
N THR A 143 14.94 15.02 26.27
CA THR A 143 15.32 16.43 25.99
C THR A 143 16.79 16.72 26.28
N ASN A 144 17.46 15.96 27.13
CA ASN A 144 18.92 16.00 27.28
C ASN A 144 19.60 15.28 26.11
N HIS A 145 19.16 14.08 25.75
CA HIS A 145 19.70 13.36 24.60
C HIS A 145 19.48 14.13 23.27
N LYS A 146 18.37 14.87 23.15
CA LYS A 146 18.15 15.81 22.04
C LYS A 146 19.18 16.95 22.02
N LYS A 147 19.69 17.44 23.15
CA LYS A 147 20.77 18.44 23.19
C LYS A 147 22.09 17.82 22.76
N GLU A 148 22.45 16.66 23.34
CA GLU A 148 23.65 15.91 22.98
C GLU A 148 23.72 15.66 21.46
N LEU A 149 22.62 15.19 20.86
CA LEU A 149 22.51 14.99 19.41
C LEU A 149 22.54 16.30 18.60
N LEU A 150 22.10 17.44 19.15
CA LEU A 150 22.21 18.73 18.48
C LEU A 150 23.65 19.27 18.53
N ASP A 151 24.33 19.11 19.66
CA ASP A 151 25.73 19.47 19.85
C ASP A 151 26.64 18.61 18.95
N GLU A 152 26.42 17.29 18.90
CA GLU A 152 27.08 16.38 17.94
C GLU A 152 26.82 16.80 16.48
N ILE A 153 25.60 17.23 16.15
CA ILE A 153 25.26 17.74 14.80
C ILE A 153 25.98 19.06 14.52
N GLU A 154 26.18 19.95 15.50
CA GLU A 154 26.96 21.16 15.33
C GLU A 154 28.46 20.88 15.17
N GLU A 155 29.05 19.99 15.96
CA GLU A 155 30.44 19.58 15.81
C GLU A 155 30.67 18.90 14.44
N ALA A 156 29.78 17.99 14.03
CA ALA A 156 29.83 17.37 12.72
C ALA A 156 29.63 18.38 11.57
N ARG A 157 28.84 19.44 11.76
CA ARG A 157 28.70 20.55 10.80
C ARG A 157 29.98 21.39 10.70
N ARG A 158 30.61 21.72 11.82
CA ARG A 158 31.87 22.48 11.86
C ARG A 158 32.99 21.69 11.18
N HIS A 159 33.22 20.45 11.59
CA HIS A 159 34.20 19.55 10.95
C HIS A 159 33.89 19.31 9.45
N LYS A 160 32.61 19.30 9.04
CA LYS A 160 32.24 19.20 7.62
C LYS A 160 32.53 20.49 6.84
N ALA A 161 32.36 21.66 7.45
CA ALA A 161 32.74 22.94 6.83
C ALA A 161 34.26 23.03 6.65
N ASP A 162 35.02 22.82 7.73
CA ASP A 162 36.49 22.90 7.76
C ASP A 162 37.16 21.99 6.71
N LEU A 163 36.53 20.85 6.38
CA LEU A 163 37.06 19.88 5.43
C LEU A 163 36.59 20.09 3.98
N LEU A 164 35.38 20.60 3.77
CA LEU A 164 34.82 20.79 2.41
C LEU A 164 35.07 22.18 1.82
N GLU A 165 35.13 23.23 2.64
CA GLU A 165 35.37 24.58 2.14
C GLU A 165 36.72 24.73 1.40
N PRO A 166 37.85 24.15 1.89
CA PRO A 166 39.10 24.14 1.13
C PRO A 166 39.01 23.38 -0.20
N GLN A 167 38.25 22.28 -0.24
CA GLN A 167 38.08 21.44 -1.44
C GLN A 167 37.20 22.14 -2.50
N LEU A 168 36.13 22.81 -2.06
CA LEU A 168 35.31 23.68 -2.92
C LEU A 168 36.11 24.89 -3.43
N LEU A 169 36.97 25.49 -2.60
CA LEU A 169 37.89 26.56 -3.02
C LEU A 169 38.99 26.10 -3.99
N ALA A 170 39.37 24.83 -3.97
CA ALA A 170 40.25 24.25 -4.99
C ALA A 170 39.50 23.99 -6.30
N SER A 171 38.40 23.23 -6.25
CA SER A 171 37.61 22.87 -7.44
C SER A 171 37.03 24.10 -8.16
N THR A 172 36.60 25.14 -7.44
CA THR A 172 36.14 26.40 -8.06
C THR A 172 37.25 27.24 -8.67
N LYS A 173 38.53 27.03 -8.31
CA LYS A 173 39.68 27.62 -9.02
C LYS A 173 40.01 26.84 -10.29
N GLU A 174 39.99 25.51 -10.22
CA GLU A 174 40.19 24.63 -11.37
C GLU A 174 39.13 24.87 -12.44
N LEU A 175 37.84 24.88 -12.06
CA LEU A 175 36.72 25.18 -12.96
C LEU A 175 36.83 26.59 -13.56
N LYS A 176 37.30 27.60 -12.81
CA LYS A 176 37.54 28.95 -13.36
C LYS A 176 38.68 28.95 -14.38
N LEU A 177 39.73 28.15 -14.16
CA LEU A 177 40.84 28.00 -15.10
C LEU A 177 40.38 27.33 -16.40
N GLU A 178 39.58 26.25 -16.31
CA GLU A 178 39.00 25.62 -17.49
C GLU A 178 38.04 26.58 -18.21
N LEU A 179 37.17 27.30 -17.50
CA LEU A 179 36.27 28.29 -18.11
C LEU A 179 37.04 29.38 -18.87
N MET A 180 38.21 29.80 -18.38
CA MET A 180 39.08 30.75 -19.05
C MET A 180 39.71 30.15 -20.32
N GLN A 181 40.19 28.90 -20.27
CA GLN A 181 40.70 28.18 -21.43
C GLN A 181 39.62 27.93 -22.49
N ARG A 182 38.41 27.55 -22.09
CA ARG A 182 37.26 27.36 -22.98
C ARG A 182 36.83 28.67 -23.65
N ARG A 183 36.83 29.79 -22.93
CA ARG A 183 36.59 31.12 -23.51
C ARG A 183 37.64 31.48 -24.55
N GLN A 184 38.92 31.22 -24.28
CA GLN A 184 39.99 31.47 -25.22
C GLN A 184 39.89 30.57 -26.47
N GLN A 185 39.47 29.31 -26.32
CA GLN A 185 39.17 28.41 -27.44
C GLN A 185 37.99 28.90 -28.29
N VAL A 186 36.93 29.42 -27.66
CA VAL A 186 35.80 30.04 -28.39
C VAL A 186 36.27 31.29 -29.14
N GLU A 187 37.09 32.15 -28.53
CA GLU A 187 37.62 33.35 -29.18
C GLU A 187 38.52 33.03 -30.39
N THR A 188 39.31 31.94 -30.33
CA THR A 188 40.04 31.47 -31.52
C THR A 188 39.12 30.91 -32.59
N LEU A 189 38.13 30.10 -32.22
CA LEU A 189 37.16 29.52 -33.18
C LEU A 189 36.25 30.58 -33.81
N GLN A 190 35.99 31.70 -33.13
CA GLN A 190 35.28 32.84 -33.69
C GLN A 190 36.13 33.56 -34.76
N LYS A 191 37.43 33.74 -34.53
CA LYS A 191 38.35 34.30 -35.54
C LYS A 191 38.55 33.36 -36.72
N ASP A 192 38.66 32.05 -36.47
CA ASP A 192 38.66 31.03 -37.52
C ASP A 192 37.37 31.10 -38.37
N LEU A 193 36.22 31.36 -37.74
CA LEU A 193 34.93 31.55 -38.44
C LEU A 193 34.92 32.84 -39.26
N GLU A 194 35.31 33.97 -38.68
CA GLU A 194 35.43 35.27 -39.35
C GLU A 194 36.36 35.20 -40.58
N GLU A 195 37.49 34.49 -40.47
CA GLU A 195 38.36 34.22 -41.63
C GLU A 195 37.69 33.33 -42.67
N LYS A 196 36.91 32.32 -42.27
CA LYS A 196 36.19 31.43 -43.20
C LYS A 196 35.07 32.17 -43.92
N ASP A 197 34.25 32.93 -43.21
CA ASP A 197 33.18 33.75 -43.79
C ASP A 197 33.75 34.81 -44.74
N GLY A 198 34.89 35.44 -44.38
CA GLY A 198 35.63 36.32 -45.29
C GLY A 198 36.14 35.63 -46.56
N THR A 199 36.59 34.37 -46.48
CA THR A 199 36.92 33.58 -47.69
C THR A 199 35.67 33.14 -48.47
N LEU A 200 34.53 32.95 -47.80
CA LEU A 200 33.27 32.55 -48.42
C LEU A 200 32.68 33.73 -49.20
N GLU A 201 32.64 34.93 -48.63
CA GLU A 201 32.32 36.19 -49.33
C GLU A 201 33.21 36.41 -50.56
N ALA A 202 34.51 36.10 -50.49
CA ALA A 202 35.42 36.25 -51.62
C ALA A 202 35.11 35.26 -52.75
N VAL A 203 34.75 34.01 -52.41
CA VAL A 203 34.30 33.00 -53.38
C VAL A 203 32.93 33.34 -53.96
N GLU A 204 32.03 33.93 -53.17
CA GLU A 204 30.73 34.41 -53.66
C GLU A 204 30.89 35.60 -54.61
N LYS A 205 31.77 36.56 -54.31
CA LYS A 205 32.07 37.67 -55.23
C LYS A 205 32.73 37.21 -56.54
N GLU A 206 33.62 36.21 -56.51
CA GLU A 206 34.13 35.61 -57.76
C GLU A 206 33.06 34.80 -58.51
N LYS A 207 32.15 34.11 -57.80
CA LYS A 207 31.00 33.42 -58.39
C LYS A 207 30.00 34.40 -59.03
N GLU A 208 29.75 35.54 -58.40
CA GLU A 208 28.97 36.65 -58.98
C GLU A 208 29.68 37.24 -60.20
N ARG A 209 31.00 37.45 -60.14
CA ARG A 209 31.77 37.93 -61.30
C ARG A 209 31.74 36.95 -62.48
N LEU A 210 31.82 35.65 -62.21
CA LEU A 210 31.67 34.59 -63.21
C LEU A 210 30.23 34.49 -63.73
N ALA A 211 29.22 34.74 -62.89
CA ALA A 211 27.83 34.82 -63.31
C ALA A 211 27.58 36.06 -64.20
N GLU A 212 28.18 37.22 -63.89
CA GLU A 212 28.18 38.39 -64.77
C GLU A 212 28.90 38.10 -66.10
N GLU A 213 30.05 37.43 -66.09
CA GLU A 213 30.76 37.02 -67.31
C GLU A 213 29.91 36.06 -68.16
N GLN A 214 29.19 35.13 -67.52
CA GLN A 214 28.27 34.20 -68.17
C GLN A 214 27.01 34.92 -68.70
N GLU A 215 26.41 35.83 -67.94
CA GLU A 215 25.27 36.65 -68.37
C GLU A 215 25.67 37.60 -69.50
N ARG A 216 26.88 38.18 -69.49
CA ARG A 216 27.41 38.97 -70.60
C ARG A 216 27.51 38.13 -71.88
N GLN A 217 27.98 36.88 -71.80
CA GLN A 217 27.99 35.95 -72.94
C GLN A 217 26.58 35.56 -73.40
N VAL A 218 25.65 35.27 -72.48
CA VAL A 218 24.23 35.05 -72.80
C VAL A 218 23.60 36.29 -73.44
N SER A 219 23.98 37.50 -73.01
CA SER A 219 23.52 38.76 -73.60
C SER A 219 24.09 38.99 -75.01
N ALA A 220 25.28 38.47 -75.31
CA ALA A 220 25.85 38.51 -76.65
C ALA A 220 25.12 37.55 -77.60
N LEU A 221 24.69 36.39 -77.09
CA LEU A 221 23.80 35.45 -77.78
C LEU A 221 22.39 36.04 -77.99
N SER A 222 21.77 36.66 -76.98
CA SER A 222 20.42 37.22 -77.12
C SER A 222 20.36 38.50 -77.97
N LYS A 223 21.46 39.26 -78.06
CA LYS A 223 21.59 40.38 -79.02
C LYS A 223 21.71 39.94 -80.48
N ALA A 224 21.84 38.64 -80.75
CA ALA A 224 21.74 38.05 -82.09
C ALA A 224 20.33 37.53 -82.43
N SER A 225 19.37 37.61 -81.50
CA SER A 225 17.95 37.33 -81.73
C SER A 225 17.12 38.62 -81.64
N GLU A 226 16.48 38.99 -82.74
CA GLU A 226 15.86 40.32 -82.90
C GLU A 226 14.53 40.51 -82.14
N ILE A 227 14.29 41.77 -81.71
CA ILE A 227 13.11 42.61 -82.05
C ILE A 227 11.75 41.90 -82.28
N PRO A 228 10.59 42.35 -81.72
CA PRO A 228 10.33 43.33 -80.62
C PRO A 228 9.23 42.92 -79.60
N PHE A 229 9.18 43.56 -78.41
CA PHE A 229 7.89 43.86 -77.75
C PHE A 229 7.92 45.04 -76.75
N ARG A 230 8.00 46.29 -77.25
CA ARG A 230 7.91 47.53 -76.43
C ARG A 230 6.47 47.88 -75.98
N LEU A 231 5.61 46.88 -75.74
CA LEU A 231 4.15 47.06 -75.61
C LEU A 231 3.54 46.48 -74.31
N GLN A 232 4.34 46.09 -73.32
CA GLN A 232 3.83 45.57 -72.03
C GLN A 232 4.06 46.50 -70.83
N LYS A 233 4.45 47.77 -71.06
CA LYS A 233 4.65 48.78 -70.00
C LYS A 233 3.48 49.77 -69.86
N GLN A 234 2.25 49.25 -70.01
CA GLN A 234 1.00 50.00 -69.83
C GLN A 234 -0.02 49.27 -68.92
N SER A 235 0.25 48.04 -68.46
CA SER A 235 -0.63 47.30 -67.54
C SER A 235 -0.33 47.53 -66.05
N GLU A 236 0.71 48.29 -65.72
CA GLU A 236 1.08 48.60 -64.33
C GLU A 236 0.11 49.61 -63.68
N VAL A 237 -0.42 50.56 -64.46
CA VAL A 237 -1.26 51.69 -63.99
C VAL A 237 -2.67 51.27 -63.55
N LEU A 238 -3.12 50.05 -63.87
CA LEU A 238 -4.44 49.53 -63.50
C LEU A 238 -4.46 48.68 -62.22
N LYS A 239 -3.32 48.42 -61.58
CA LYS A 239 -3.27 47.64 -60.32
C LYS A 239 -3.62 48.47 -59.09
N ASP A 240 -3.24 49.75 -59.08
CA ASP A 240 -3.39 50.63 -57.91
C ASP A 240 -4.83 51.15 -57.70
N ALA A 241 -5.77 50.80 -58.60
CA ALA A 241 -7.17 51.19 -58.54
C ALA A 241 -8.11 50.15 -57.89
N ILE A 242 -7.59 48.96 -57.52
CA ILE A 242 -8.39 47.85 -56.95
C ILE A 242 -7.92 47.51 -55.52
N SER A 243 -7.42 48.51 -54.79
CA SER A 243 -7.00 48.42 -53.38
C SER A 243 -7.84 49.30 -52.44
N ALA A 244 -8.93 49.90 -52.94
CA ALA A 244 -9.74 50.85 -52.19
C ALA A 244 -11.23 50.85 -52.59
N LEU A 245 -12.01 49.88 -52.07
CA LEU A 245 -13.40 49.99 -51.55
C LEU A 245 -14.11 48.61 -51.51
N VAL A 246 -15.07 48.47 -50.58
CA VAL A 246 -16.00 47.33 -50.38
C VAL A 246 -15.34 46.03 -49.87
N VAL A 247 -15.66 45.50 -48.67
CA VAL A 247 -16.53 46.01 -47.59
C VAL A 247 -16.07 45.50 -46.21
N GLU A 248 -16.25 46.32 -45.17
CA GLU A 248 -16.34 45.85 -43.77
C GLU A 248 -17.82 45.63 -43.45
N SER A 249 -18.27 44.41 -43.09
CA SER A 249 -19.54 44.13 -42.35
C SER A 249 -19.80 42.62 -42.10
N GLU A 250 -18.81 41.77 -41.80
CA GLU A 250 -19.10 40.34 -41.51
C GLU A 250 -18.04 39.64 -40.64
N LEU A 251 -17.31 40.41 -39.82
CA LEU A 251 -16.03 39.96 -39.22
C LEU A 251 -15.96 40.02 -37.69
N ASP A 252 -17.03 40.38 -36.96
CA ASP A 252 -16.98 40.51 -35.49
C ASP A 252 -17.66 39.36 -34.73
N ASP A 253 -18.73 38.77 -35.25
CA ASP A 253 -19.38 37.61 -34.62
C ASP A 253 -18.44 36.39 -34.59
N ILE A 254 -17.70 36.15 -35.68
CA ILE A 254 -16.71 35.07 -35.79
C ILE A 254 -15.55 35.28 -34.79
N LYS A 255 -15.16 36.53 -34.49
CA LYS A 255 -14.13 36.81 -33.48
C LYS A 255 -14.59 36.42 -32.07
N LEU A 256 -15.87 36.53 -31.75
CA LEU A 256 -16.40 36.19 -30.43
C LEU A 256 -16.41 34.67 -30.18
N GLU A 257 -16.85 33.87 -31.15
CA GLU A 257 -16.75 32.39 -31.04
C GLU A 257 -15.29 31.92 -31.02
N VAL A 258 -14.44 32.45 -31.91
CA VAL A 258 -13.01 32.08 -31.96
C VAL A 258 -12.26 32.50 -30.69
N ASN A 259 -12.58 33.65 -30.10
CA ASN A 259 -11.98 34.05 -28.82
C ASN A 259 -12.44 33.17 -27.65
N ALA A 260 -13.71 32.73 -27.62
CA ALA A 260 -14.20 31.80 -26.59
C ALA A 260 -13.48 30.44 -26.69
N ASP A 261 -13.36 29.87 -27.90
CA ASP A 261 -12.59 28.65 -28.17
C ASP A 261 -11.10 28.81 -27.80
N TYR A 262 -10.53 30.01 -28.03
CA TYR A 262 -9.14 30.32 -27.70
C TYR A 262 -8.91 30.47 -26.20
N GLU A 263 -9.82 31.13 -25.46
CA GLU A 263 -9.75 31.23 -24.00
C GLU A 263 -9.97 29.86 -23.34
N GLN A 264 -10.86 29.02 -23.88
CA GLN A 264 -11.08 27.66 -23.37
C GLN A 264 -9.85 26.76 -23.61
N ARG A 265 -9.26 26.77 -24.81
CA ARG A 265 -8.00 26.03 -25.04
C ARG A 265 -6.83 26.60 -24.25
N ARG A 266 -6.81 27.90 -23.98
CA ARG A 266 -5.79 28.52 -23.13
C ARG A 266 -5.95 28.13 -21.66
N SER A 267 -7.17 27.96 -21.15
CA SER A 267 -7.36 27.41 -19.80
C SER A 267 -6.94 25.94 -19.74
N GLU A 268 -7.27 25.12 -20.74
CA GLU A 268 -6.77 23.74 -20.86
C GLU A 268 -5.24 23.67 -20.91
N ILE A 269 -4.58 24.57 -21.66
CA ILE A 269 -3.11 24.66 -21.69
C ILE A 269 -2.56 25.04 -20.31
N HIS A 270 -3.10 26.05 -19.63
CA HIS A 270 -2.64 26.43 -18.30
C HIS A 270 -2.91 25.35 -17.22
N GLU A 271 -3.99 24.57 -17.35
CA GLU A 271 -4.29 23.40 -16.50
C GLU A 271 -3.24 22.29 -16.74
N MET A 272 -2.89 22.02 -18.00
CA MET A 272 -1.85 21.06 -18.38
C MET A 272 -0.44 21.53 -17.98
N GLU A 273 -0.13 22.82 -18.12
CA GLU A 273 1.12 23.43 -17.63
C GLU A 273 1.25 23.25 -16.12
N ARG A 274 0.18 23.55 -15.35
CA ARG A 274 0.15 23.28 -13.90
C ARG A 274 0.38 21.81 -13.57
N GLN A 275 -0.25 20.89 -14.29
CA GLN A 275 -0.04 19.45 -14.07
C GLN A 275 1.41 19.04 -14.39
N CYS A 276 2.02 19.59 -15.44
CA CYS A 276 3.44 19.39 -15.73
C CYS A 276 4.34 19.96 -14.61
N ASP A 277 4.02 21.14 -14.10
CA ASP A 277 4.74 21.82 -13.02
C ASP A 277 4.65 21.06 -11.68
N GLU A 278 3.48 20.50 -11.37
CA GLU A 278 3.23 19.67 -10.19
C GLU A 278 3.95 18.31 -10.31
N ILE A 279 3.91 17.67 -11.48
CA ILE A 279 4.72 16.47 -11.79
C ILE A 279 6.23 16.76 -11.72
N PHE A 280 6.69 17.94 -12.14
CA PHE A 280 8.10 18.32 -12.06
C PHE A 280 8.55 18.50 -10.61
N LYS A 281 7.73 19.17 -9.78
CA LYS A 281 7.97 19.32 -8.32
C LYS A 281 7.99 17.97 -7.62
N ASP A 282 7.04 17.08 -7.92
CA ASP A 282 7.04 15.70 -7.40
C ASP A 282 8.28 14.91 -7.83
N HIS A 283 8.76 15.12 -9.06
CA HIS A 283 10.00 14.50 -9.55
C HIS A 283 11.25 15.03 -8.83
N GLU A 284 11.32 16.34 -8.56
CA GLU A 284 12.41 16.95 -7.79
C GLU A 284 12.38 16.49 -6.33
N MET A 285 11.21 16.49 -5.67
CA MET A 285 11.03 15.97 -4.32
C MET A 285 11.43 14.48 -4.23
N ALA A 286 11.04 13.65 -5.20
CA ALA A 286 11.46 12.24 -5.26
C ALA A 286 12.97 12.08 -5.50
N ARG A 287 13.59 12.99 -6.26
CA ARG A 287 15.04 13.03 -6.51
C ARG A 287 15.83 13.44 -5.27
N GLU A 288 15.33 14.38 -4.48
CA GLU A 288 15.91 14.76 -3.18
C GLU A 288 15.74 13.65 -2.14
N GLN A 289 14.56 13.04 -2.03
CA GLN A 289 14.35 11.87 -1.16
C GLN A 289 15.30 10.72 -1.52
N LEU A 290 15.53 10.46 -2.82
CA LEU A 290 16.50 9.46 -3.28
C LEU A 290 17.95 9.84 -2.92
N ALA A 291 18.29 11.13 -2.88
CA ALA A 291 19.60 11.61 -2.45
C ALA A 291 19.79 11.41 -0.94
N ILE A 292 18.78 11.73 -0.13
CA ILE A 292 18.77 11.51 1.33
C ILE A 292 18.90 10.01 1.63
N GLN A 293 18.10 9.14 0.99
CA GLN A 293 18.17 7.69 1.15
C GLN A 293 19.55 7.12 0.76
N LYS A 294 20.22 7.67 -0.26
CA LYS A 294 21.60 7.28 -0.61
C LYS A 294 22.61 7.71 0.45
N GLN A 295 22.47 8.92 1.00
CA GLN A 295 23.32 9.40 2.10
C GLN A 295 23.13 8.55 3.36
N ASP A 296 21.89 8.20 3.70
CA ASP A 296 21.57 7.33 4.84
C ASP A 296 22.08 5.91 4.65
N ARG A 297 22.00 5.34 3.44
CA ARG A 297 22.62 4.04 3.17
C ARG A 297 24.13 4.09 3.39
N VAL A 298 24.83 5.12 2.91
CA VAL A 298 26.28 5.28 3.14
C VAL A 298 26.61 5.46 4.62
N ARG A 299 25.77 6.18 5.39
CA ARG A 299 25.87 6.33 6.86
C ARG A 299 25.71 4.99 7.57
N LEU A 300 24.72 4.18 7.19
CA LEU A 300 24.47 2.84 7.72
C LEU A 300 25.59 1.85 7.33
N ASP A 301 26.06 1.89 6.08
CA ASP A 301 27.20 1.08 5.61
C ASP A 301 28.50 1.41 6.36
N ALA A 302 28.70 2.66 6.77
CA ALA A 302 29.82 3.06 7.64
C ALA A 302 29.64 2.56 9.08
N SER A 303 28.45 2.74 9.67
CA SER A 303 28.12 2.25 11.01
C SER A 303 28.28 0.73 11.13
N LEU A 304 27.74 -0.02 10.16
CA LEU A 304 27.85 -1.49 10.09
C LEU A 304 29.31 -1.95 10.02
N ARG A 305 30.16 -1.26 9.23
CA ARG A 305 31.61 -1.54 9.20
C ARG A 305 32.27 -1.28 10.55
N ASN A 306 31.92 -0.19 11.24
CA ASN A 306 32.45 0.10 12.57
C ASN A 306 32.04 -0.98 13.60
N VAL A 307 30.77 -1.40 13.61
CA VAL A 307 30.29 -2.50 14.47
C VAL A 307 31.01 -3.82 14.15
N VAL A 308 31.21 -4.16 12.86
CA VAL A 308 31.98 -5.35 12.46
C VAL A 308 33.45 -5.26 12.88
N HIS A 309 34.07 -4.07 12.87
CA HIS A 309 35.42 -3.87 13.38
C HIS A 309 35.49 -3.96 14.92
N GLN A 310 34.48 -3.47 15.63
CA GLN A 310 34.37 -3.61 17.09
C GLN A 310 34.18 -5.07 17.50
N ALA A 311 33.22 -5.78 16.90
CA ALA A 311 32.99 -7.20 17.16
C ALA A 311 34.24 -8.06 16.91
N LYS A 312 35.05 -7.74 15.89
CA LYS A 312 36.36 -8.38 15.66
C LYS A 312 37.36 -8.09 16.77
N ARG A 313 37.48 -6.84 17.24
CA ARG A 313 38.35 -6.47 18.38
C ARG A 313 37.93 -7.19 19.67
N GLU A 314 36.63 -7.26 19.94
CA GLU A 314 36.07 -7.96 21.10
C GLU A 314 36.31 -9.48 21.01
N HIS A 315 36.16 -10.07 19.82
CA HIS A 315 36.52 -11.47 19.58
C HIS A 315 38.02 -11.74 19.80
N ASP A 316 38.91 -10.87 19.30
CA ASP A 316 40.36 -10.97 19.54
C ASP A 316 40.72 -10.83 21.03
N LEU A 317 40.02 -9.98 21.78
CA LEU A 317 40.19 -9.84 23.23
C LEU A 317 39.69 -11.09 23.99
N LEU A 318 38.54 -11.66 23.60
CA LEU A 318 38.03 -12.92 24.15
C LEU A 318 38.99 -14.09 23.87
N LEU A 319 39.57 -14.16 22.67
CA LEU A 319 40.58 -15.18 22.33
C LEU A 319 41.88 -15.04 23.15
N ARG A 320 42.29 -13.81 23.51
CA ARG A 320 43.40 -13.58 24.45
C ARG A 320 43.03 -14.05 25.85
N ALA A 321 41.91 -13.57 26.39
CA ALA A 321 41.42 -13.95 27.72
C ALA A 321 41.23 -15.47 27.88
N ALA A 322 40.80 -16.18 26.83
CA ALA A 322 40.71 -17.64 26.81
C ALA A 322 42.10 -18.32 26.90
N ARG A 323 43.10 -17.83 26.16
CA ARG A 323 44.48 -18.33 26.22
C ARG A 323 45.12 -18.04 27.59
N ASP A 324 44.86 -16.88 28.16
CA ASP A 324 45.37 -16.49 29.48
C ASP A 324 44.72 -17.36 30.58
N LYS A 325 43.41 -17.60 30.49
CA LYS A 325 42.70 -18.57 31.35
C LYS A 325 43.33 -19.97 31.26
N ASP A 326 43.58 -20.49 30.07
CA ASP A 326 44.20 -21.80 29.89
C ASP A 326 45.65 -21.85 30.39
N SER A 327 46.39 -20.74 30.29
CA SER A 327 47.72 -20.59 30.87
C SER A 327 47.67 -20.64 32.40
N GLN A 328 46.75 -19.90 33.02
CA GLN A 328 46.54 -19.91 34.47
C GLN A 328 46.03 -21.26 34.97
N MET A 329 45.12 -21.94 34.26
CA MET A 329 44.70 -23.32 34.59
C MET A 329 45.87 -24.31 34.54
N LYS A 330 46.81 -24.16 33.60
CA LYS A 330 48.07 -24.93 33.54
C LYS A 330 49.07 -24.51 34.63
N SER A 331 48.91 -23.34 35.25
CA SER A 331 49.69 -22.90 36.41
C SER A 331 49.11 -23.51 37.70
N CYS A 332 47.80 -23.35 37.94
CA CYS A 332 47.08 -23.94 39.07
C CYS A 332 47.29 -25.46 39.16
N ARG A 333 47.14 -26.19 38.05
CA ARG A 333 47.40 -27.65 38.02
C ARG A 333 48.83 -28.03 38.38
N ARG A 334 49.83 -27.20 38.06
CA ARG A 334 51.22 -27.43 38.49
C ARG A 334 51.39 -27.16 39.98
N LEU A 335 50.74 -26.13 40.53
CA LEU A 335 50.73 -25.83 41.96
C LEU A 335 50.01 -26.93 42.77
N GLU A 336 48.87 -27.43 42.29
CA GLU A 336 48.14 -28.58 42.86
C GLU A 336 49.02 -29.84 42.92
N ILE A 337 49.74 -30.17 41.84
CA ILE A 337 50.69 -31.29 41.84
C ILE A 337 51.82 -31.06 42.85
N THR A 338 52.41 -29.87 42.92
CA THR A 338 53.46 -29.60 43.92
C THR A 338 52.96 -29.64 45.36
N LEU A 339 51.71 -29.24 45.60
CA LEU A 339 51.06 -29.32 46.92
C LEU A 339 50.80 -30.77 47.32
N ASN A 340 50.30 -31.61 46.41
CA ASN A 340 50.09 -33.04 46.65
C ASN A 340 51.41 -33.75 46.95
N ASN A 341 52.46 -33.51 46.14
CA ASN A 341 53.79 -34.06 46.39
C ASN A 341 54.36 -33.63 47.77
N ALA A 342 54.09 -32.39 48.19
CA ALA A 342 54.49 -31.91 49.51
C ALA A 342 53.69 -32.58 50.65
N LEU A 343 52.39 -32.82 50.46
CA LEU A 343 51.54 -33.55 51.40
C LEU A 343 51.95 -35.02 51.55
N GLU A 344 52.36 -35.68 50.45
CA GLU A 344 52.89 -37.05 50.46
C GLU A 344 54.24 -37.17 51.19
N ALA A 345 55.04 -36.10 51.25
CA ALA A 345 56.29 -36.07 52.02
C ALA A 345 56.07 -35.98 53.55
N VAL A 346 54.95 -35.40 54.01
CA VAL A 346 54.62 -35.24 55.45
C VAL A 346 54.67 -36.55 56.26
N PRO A 347 54.05 -37.67 55.85
CA PRO A 347 54.14 -38.92 56.60
C PRO A 347 55.55 -39.51 56.66
N VAL A 348 56.41 -39.26 55.66
CA VAL A 348 57.83 -39.69 55.69
C VAL A 348 58.60 -38.89 56.73
N ALA A 349 58.44 -37.56 56.74
CA ALA A 349 59.06 -36.68 57.73
C ALA A 349 58.59 -37.01 59.17
N LYS A 350 57.31 -37.34 59.37
CA LYS A 350 56.78 -37.78 60.68
C LYS A 350 57.43 -39.08 61.16
N ARG A 351 57.57 -40.10 60.29
CA ARG A 351 58.24 -41.37 60.66
C ARG A 351 59.68 -41.15 61.10
N ALA A 352 60.42 -40.30 60.40
CA ALA A 352 61.80 -39.94 60.77
C ALA A 352 61.87 -39.22 62.13
N TYR A 353 60.93 -38.30 62.41
CA TYR A 353 60.82 -37.64 63.72
C TYR A 353 60.52 -38.65 64.85
N ASP A 354 59.57 -39.57 64.64
CA ASP A 354 59.22 -40.62 65.61
C ASP A 354 60.38 -41.60 65.86
N GLU A 355 61.28 -41.77 64.90
CA GLU A 355 62.50 -42.59 65.00
C GLU A 355 63.58 -41.90 65.84
N VAL A 356 63.90 -40.63 65.52
CA VAL A 356 64.82 -39.81 66.31
C VAL A 356 64.33 -39.65 67.76
N SER A 357 63.01 -39.50 67.95
CA SER A 357 62.38 -39.48 69.28
C SER A 357 62.58 -40.79 70.06
N ARG A 358 62.46 -41.95 69.39
CA ARG A 358 62.78 -43.26 69.98
C ARG A 358 64.26 -43.39 70.38
N HIS A 359 65.20 -42.95 69.54
CA HIS A 359 66.63 -42.94 69.88
C HIS A 359 66.94 -42.05 71.08
N LEU A 360 66.35 -40.84 71.16
CA LEU A 360 66.48 -39.95 72.32
C LEU A 360 65.95 -40.58 73.62
N LEU A 361 64.91 -41.42 73.53
CA LEU A 361 64.35 -42.17 74.66
C LEU A 361 65.24 -43.32 75.12
N ALA A 362 66.00 -43.96 74.21
CA ALA A 362 66.98 -44.99 74.53
C ALA A 362 68.17 -44.42 75.32
N ALA A 363 68.81 -43.36 74.80
CA ALA A 363 69.94 -42.69 75.48
C ALA A 363 69.58 -42.18 76.89
N LYS A 364 68.34 -41.73 77.09
CA LYS A 364 67.81 -41.33 78.42
C LYS A 364 67.64 -42.49 79.41
N ARG A 365 67.61 -43.75 78.95
CA ARG A 365 67.60 -44.95 79.81
C ARG A 365 69.02 -45.35 80.22
N GLU A 366 69.98 -45.28 79.31
CA GLU A 366 71.41 -45.55 79.60
C GLU A 366 71.99 -44.51 80.60
N SER A 367 71.59 -43.24 80.48
CA SER A 367 71.91 -42.21 81.47
C SER A 367 71.35 -42.49 82.89
N LYS A 368 70.36 -43.39 83.02
CA LYS A 368 69.82 -43.83 84.32
C LYS A 368 70.51 -45.08 84.87
N SER A 369 71.01 -46.00 84.05
CA SER A 369 71.77 -47.16 84.54
C SER A 369 73.14 -46.74 85.08
N LEU A 370 73.88 -45.91 84.34
CA LEU A 370 75.18 -45.38 84.75
C LEU A 370 75.12 -44.65 86.11
N LYS A 371 74.01 -43.99 86.43
CA LYS A 371 73.82 -43.29 87.71
C LYS A 371 73.58 -44.20 88.92
N LYS A 372 73.15 -45.46 88.72
CA LYS A 372 73.05 -46.45 89.81
C LYS A 372 74.42 -47.02 90.18
N ASN A 373 75.22 -47.38 89.19
CA ASN A 373 76.55 -47.96 89.42
C ASN A 373 77.45 -47.04 90.28
N VAL A 374 77.29 -45.71 90.12
CA VAL A 374 77.99 -44.69 90.94
C VAL A 374 77.48 -44.62 92.39
N THR A 375 76.23 -45.01 92.69
CA THR A 375 75.72 -45.03 94.08
C THR A 375 76.11 -46.29 94.85
N ASP A 376 76.31 -47.41 94.16
CA ASP A 376 76.61 -48.68 94.83
C ASP A 376 78.12 -48.81 95.16
N LEU A 377 79.01 -48.36 94.27
CA LEU A 377 80.45 -48.21 94.54
C LEU A 377 80.79 -47.28 95.74
N ARG A 378 79.85 -46.42 96.17
CA ARG A 378 80.03 -45.60 97.37
C ARG A 378 79.78 -46.38 98.67
N ARG A 379 78.88 -47.36 98.67
CA ARG A 379 78.59 -48.18 99.87
C ARG A 379 79.75 -49.10 100.24
N GLU A 380 80.50 -49.57 99.26
CA GLU A 380 81.67 -50.42 99.47
C GLU A 380 82.81 -49.68 100.18
N ILE A 381 82.92 -48.36 99.98
CA ILE A 381 83.90 -47.49 100.64
C ILE A 381 83.51 -47.27 102.12
N ASP A 382 82.25 -46.94 102.40
CA ASP A 382 81.76 -46.70 103.77
C ASP A 382 81.91 -47.94 104.67
N MET A 383 81.79 -49.15 104.10
CA MET A 383 81.99 -50.43 104.80
C MET A 383 83.46 -50.72 105.18
N GLY A 384 84.43 -50.03 104.59
CA GLY A 384 85.86 -50.16 104.94
C GLY A 384 86.22 -49.43 106.24
N VAL A 385 85.59 -48.30 106.53
CA VAL A 385 85.97 -47.39 107.63
C VAL A 385 85.62 -47.97 109.01
N HIS A 386 84.51 -48.70 109.12
CA HIS A 386 84.00 -49.19 110.41
C HIS A 386 84.79 -50.39 111.01
N LYS A 387 85.88 -50.84 110.36
CA LYS A 387 86.74 -51.94 110.82
C LYS A 387 88.07 -51.50 111.46
N TYR A 388 88.28 -50.19 111.67
CA TYR A 388 89.60 -49.64 112.05
C TYR A 388 89.63 -48.97 113.45
N LEU A 389 88.58 -49.09 114.26
CA LEU A 389 88.47 -48.39 115.56
C LEU A 389 87.91 -49.29 116.67
N GLU A 390 88.64 -50.35 117.02
CA GLU A 390 88.43 -51.13 118.25
C GLU A 390 89.76 -51.36 119.02
N ASN A 391 89.80 -50.85 120.27
CA ASN A 391 90.69 -51.23 121.40
C ASN A 391 92.14 -50.73 121.50
N GLU A 392 92.49 -50.24 122.71
CA GLU A 392 93.69 -50.63 123.49
C GLU A 392 93.46 -50.41 125.02
N ARG A 393 94.38 -50.83 125.91
CA ARG A 393 94.17 -51.05 127.38
C ARG A 393 95.41 -50.79 128.27
N ILE A 394 95.23 -50.68 129.61
CA ILE A 394 96.17 -51.07 130.73
C ILE A 394 95.53 -50.70 132.11
N GLU A 395 95.80 -51.29 133.31
CA GLU A 395 96.00 -52.71 133.71
C GLU A 395 95.74 -52.93 135.25
N LYS A 396 96.74 -53.13 136.15
CA LYS A 396 96.62 -53.57 137.58
C LYS A 396 97.81 -53.08 138.46
N THR A 397 97.99 -53.32 139.79
CA THR A 397 97.26 -54.10 140.84
C THR A 397 97.18 -53.27 142.18
N GLU A 398 97.42 -53.64 143.46
CA GLU A 398 97.95 -54.80 144.27
C GLU A 398 97.07 -55.04 145.55
N ALA A 399 97.56 -55.66 146.65
CA ALA A 399 96.69 -56.25 147.72
C ALA A 399 97.27 -56.40 149.17
N ASP A 400 96.36 -56.78 150.10
CA ASP A 400 96.50 -57.53 151.38
C ASP A 400 96.82 -56.92 152.79
N LEU A 401 95.99 -57.40 153.75
CA LEU A 401 96.21 -57.76 155.17
C LEU A 401 95.90 -56.81 156.38
N LEU A 402 95.05 -57.37 157.28
CA LEU A 402 94.94 -57.20 158.74
C LEU A 402 94.81 -55.77 159.34
N VAL A 403 93.68 -55.36 159.96
CA VAL A 403 92.97 -55.95 161.12
C VAL A 403 93.88 -56.18 162.34
N ARG A 404 93.86 -55.26 163.32
CA ARG A 404 94.27 -55.61 164.71
C ARG A 404 93.77 -54.72 165.86
N GLU A 405 93.75 -53.39 165.73
CA GLU A 405 93.50 -52.48 166.87
C GLU A 405 92.44 -51.39 166.52
N MET A 406 91.12 -51.51 166.68
CA MET A 406 90.22 -52.44 167.41
C MET A 406 90.33 -52.49 168.95
N GLY A 407 91.29 -51.80 169.56
CA GLY A 407 91.40 -51.70 171.03
C GLY A 407 90.60 -50.53 171.62
N ALA A 408 90.83 -49.31 171.10
CA ALA A 408 90.25 -48.09 171.65
C ALA A 408 88.82 -47.79 171.14
N VAL A 409 88.43 -48.37 170.01
CA VAL A 409 87.25 -47.98 169.23
C VAL A 409 85.93 -48.29 169.92
N ARG A 410 85.89 -49.28 170.84
CA ARG A 410 84.67 -49.76 171.50
C ARG A 410 83.81 -48.74 172.25
N ARG A 411 84.39 -47.63 172.73
CA ARG A 411 83.61 -46.55 173.38
C ARG A 411 83.08 -45.51 172.38
N THR A 412 83.58 -45.53 171.15
CA THR A 412 83.06 -44.73 170.03
C THR A 412 82.18 -45.56 169.10
N GLU A 413 82.28 -46.89 169.11
CA GLU A 413 81.41 -47.82 168.35
C GLU A 413 79.95 -47.69 168.79
N GLU A 414 79.67 -47.70 170.10
CA GLU A 414 78.29 -47.59 170.65
C GLU A 414 77.62 -46.23 170.31
N GLU A 415 78.40 -45.14 170.18
CA GLU A 415 77.90 -43.84 169.71
C GLU A 415 77.80 -43.74 168.17
N LEU A 416 78.56 -44.56 167.44
CA LEU A 416 78.61 -44.56 165.97
C LEU A 416 77.51 -45.44 165.35
N GLU A 417 77.18 -46.59 165.93
CA GLU A 417 76.11 -47.49 165.42
C GLU A 417 74.77 -46.75 165.32
N ALA A 418 74.41 -45.99 166.35
CA ALA A 418 73.16 -45.21 166.40
C ALA A 418 73.05 -44.11 165.31
N VAL A 419 74.19 -43.67 164.76
CA VAL A 419 74.27 -42.73 163.62
C VAL A 419 74.31 -43.49 162.29
N SER A 420 74.97 -44.65 162.26
CA SER A 420 75.10 -45.49 161.06
C SER A 420 73.74 -46.03 160.59
N GLU A 421 72.87 -46.50 161.49
CA GLU A 421 71.52 -46.96 161.13
C GLU A 421 70.68 -45.84 160.47
N GLN A 422 70.81 -44.60 160.98
CA GLN A 422 70.12 -43.44 160.42
C GLN A 422 70.67 -43.07 159.04
N PHE A 423 71.97 -43.21 158.81
CA PHE A 423 72.60 -42.98 157.52
C PHE A 423 72.17 -44.03 156.48
N GLU A 424 72.16 -45.33 156.82
CA GLU A 424 71.66 -46.38 155.92
C GLU A 424 70.19 -46.19 155.56
N ALA A 425 69.34 -45.84 156.53
CA ALA A 425 67.92 -45.57 156.30
C ALA A 425 67.68 -44.36 155.37
N ALA A 426 68.60 -43.38 155.35
CA ALA A 426 68.59 -42.27 154.41
C ALA A 426 69.10 -42.70 153.03
N GLN A 427 70.20 -43.46 152.96
CA GLN A 427 70.79 -43.89 151.69
C GLN A 427 69.84 -44.75 150.85
N ARG A 428 69.16 -45.73 151.47
CA ARG A 428 68.21 -46.62 150.77
C ARG A 428 67.08 -45.82 150.08
N LYS A 429 66.57 -44.77 150.73
CA LYS A 429 65.57 -43.85 150.14
C LYS A 429 66.12 -43.03 148.97
N CYS A 430 67.39 -42.62 149.01
CA CYS A 430 68.03 -41.93 147.90
C CYS A 430 68.18 -42.84 146.67
N GLU A 431 68.44 -44.13 146.87
CA GLU A 431 68.54 -45.13 145.79
C GLU A 431 67.16 -45.42 145.16
N GLU A 432 66.10 -45.56 145.97
CA GLU A 432 64.72 -45.68 145.49
C GLU A 432 64.30 -44.49 144.61
N ILE A 433 64.54 -43.25 145.09
CA ILE A 433 64.23 -42.01 144.36
C ILE A 433 65.04 -41.91 143.06
N ALA A 434 66.29 -42.38 143.03
CA ALA A 434 67.11 -42.41 141.82
C ALA A 434 66.54 -43.37 140.76
N VAL A 435 66.07 -44.56 141.17
CA VAL A 435 65.44 -45.54 140.28
C VAL A 435 64.11 -45.02 139.73
N GLU A 436 63.26 -44.40 140.55
CA GLU A 436 62.02 -43.77 140.08
C GLU A 436 62.28 -42.64 139.08
N ARG A 437 63.25 -41.76 139.37
CA ARG A 437 63.65 -40.66 138.48
C ARG A 437 64.05 -41.18 137.10
N ASP A 438 64.86 -42.23 137.05
CA ASP A 438 65.38 -42.78 135.80
C ASP A 438 64.33 -43.58 135.02
N LEU A 439 63.37 -44.22 135.71
CA LEU A 439 62.15 -44.76 135.09
C LEU A 439 61.31 -43.65 134.44
N LYS A 440 61.00 -42.57 135.19
CA LYS A 440 60.21 -41.44 134.68
C LYS A 440 60.91 -40.71 133.53
N ALA A 441 62.24 -40.61 133.54
CA ALA A 441 63.02 -40.08 132.43
C ALA A 441 62.85 -40.92 131.13
N ARG A 442 62.87 -42.26 131.24
CA ARG A 442 62.65 -43.18 130.10
C ARG A 442 61.22 -43.07 129.56
N GLU A 443 60.22 -43.00 130.43
CA GLU A 443 58.82 -42.76 130.03
C GLU A 443 58.68 -41.43 129.26
N LEU A 444 59.27 -40.35 129.76
CA LEU A 444 59.24 -39.01 129.12
C LEU A 444 59.86 -39.04 127.71
N VAL A 445 60.98 -39.74 127.53
CA VAL A 445 61.61 -39.92 126.20
C VAL A 445 60.71 -40.72 125.26
N HIS A 446 60.05 -41.78 125.74
CA HIS A 446 59.12 -42.58 124.93
C HIS A 446 57.87 -41.80 124.53
N ILE A 447 57.29 -41.01 125.44
CA ILE A 447 56.16 -40.11 125.17
C ILE A 447 56.56 -39.04 124.15
N ARG A 448 57.72 -38.39 124.31
CA ARG A 448 58.24 -37.42 123.33
C ARG A 448 58.44 -38.05 121.94
N LYS A 449 58.95 -39.29 121.86
CA LYS A 449 59.12 -40.02 120.60
C LYS A 449 57.77 -40.39 119.94
N LYS A 450 56.76 -40.76 120.73
CA LYS A 450 55.37 -40.97 120.25
C LYS A 450 54.74 -39.67 119.73
N HIS A 451 54.76 -38.61 120.53
CA HIS A 451 54.22 -37.30 120.14
C HIS A 451 54.87 -36.76 118.85
N ARG A 452 56.20 -36.89 118.73
CA ARG A 452 56.92 -36.50 117.51
C ARG A 452 56.43 -37.28 116.29
N ARG A 453 56.30 -38.61 116.39
CA ARG A 453 55.75 -39.44 115.29
C ARG A 453 54.35 -39.00 114.91
N CYS A 454 53.43 -38.92 115.87
CA CYS A 454 52.05 -38.49 115.58
C CYS A 454 51.99 -37.10 114.91
N ARG A 455 52.89 -36.18 115.24
CA ARG A 455 52.99 -34.86 114.60
C ARG A 455 53.60 -34.91 113.19
N GLU A 456 54.52 -35.84 112.94
CA GLU A 456 55.05 -36.12 111.61
C GLU A 456 53.96 -36.80 110.73
N ASP A 457 53.20 -37.73 111.30
CA ASP A 457 52.08 -38.43 110.66
C ASP A 457 50.91 -37.47 110.32
N THR A 458 50.50 -36.59 111.24
CA THR A 458 49.44 -35.59 110.95
C THR A 458 49.87 -34.62 109.87
N ARG A 459 51.14 -34.22 109.83
CA ARG A 459 51.65 -33.34 108.77
C ARG A 459 51.61 -34.01 107.39
N VAL A 460 51.98 -35.29 107.30
CA VAL A 460 51.85 -36.06 106.05
C VAL A 460 50.39 -36.18 105.61
N ALA A 461 49.45 -36.33 106.55
CA ALA A 461 48.02 -36.32 106.26
C ALA A 461 47.52 -34.93 105.79
N GLU A 462 47.95 -33.85 106.45
CA GLU A 462 47.65 -32.46 106.05
C GLU A 462 48.17 -32.17 104.63
N ASP A 463 49.45 -32.45 104.35
CA ASP A 463 50.07 -32.26 103.04
C ASP A 463 49.29 -33.04 101.96
N ALA A 464 48.97 -34.32 102.21
CA ALA A 464 48.18 -35.16 101.30
C ALA A 464 46.74 -34.65 101.08
N CYS A 465 46.09 -34.11 102.12
CA CYS A 465 44.80 -33.43 102.00
C CYS A 465 44.89 -32.16 101.15
N THR A 466 45.94 -31.35 101.28
CA THR A 466 46.11 -30.18 100.38
C THR A 466 46.31 -30.60 98.92
N ASP A 467 47.05 -31.66 98.66
CA ASP A 467 47.28 -32.16 97.30
C ASP A 467 46.04 -32.84 96.71
N ALA A 468 45.19 -33.45 97.53
CA ALA A 468 43.87 -33.92 97.11
C ALA A 468 42.94 -32.74 96.75
N ALA A 469 42.92 -31.68 97.59
CA ALA A 469 42.13 -30.47 97.35
C ALA A 469 42.58 -29.72 96.08
N LYS A 470 43.90 -29.58 95.83
CA LYS A 470 44.45 -29.02 94.58
C LYS A 470 43.98 -29.80 93.36
N ARG A 471 44.09 -31.13 93.38
CA ARG A 471 43.63 -32.00 92.28
C ARG A 471 42.12 -31.92 92.04
N ALA A 472 41.31 -31.77 93.10
CA ALA A 472 39.87 -31.54 92.97
C ALA A 472 39.56 -30.16 92.35
N ALA A 473 40.28 -29.10 92.74
CA ALA A 473 40.15 -27.77 92.17
C ALA A 473 40.58 -27.73 90.68
N GLU A 474 41.69 -28.39 90.32
CA GLU A 474 42.11 -28.57 88.92
C GLU A 474 41.07 -29.32 88.09
N ALA A 475 40.48 -30.40 88.63
CA ALA A 475 39.44 -31.14 87.94
C ALA A 475 38.17 -30.29 87.73
N ALA A 476 37.76 -29.50 88.73
CA ALA A 476 36.64 -28.57 88.62
C ALA A 476 36.92 -27.44 87.61
N ALA A 477 38.15 -26.91 87.56
CA ALA A 477 38.57 -25.95 86.55
C ALA A 477 38.48 -26.53 85.13
N ARG A 478 39.05 -27.72 84.91
CA ARG A 478 38.96 -28.41 83.60
C ARG A 478 37.52 -28.74 83.19
N LEU A 479 36.66 -29.13 84.14
CA LEU A 479 35.23 -29.34 83.84
C LEU A 479 34.53 -28.02 83.42
N LYS A 480 34.89 -26.89 84.04
CA LYS A 480 34.39 -25.56 83.63
C LYS A 480 34.91 -25.16 82.25
N GLU A 481 36.18 -25.42 81.95
CA GLU A 481 36.78 -25.22 80.63
C GLU A 481 36.05 -26.05 79.57
N PHE A 482 35.86 -27.36 79.79
CA PHE A 482 35.10 -28.23 78.88
C PHE A 482 33.65 -27.79 78.70
N ALA A 483 32.98 -27.29 79.74
CA ALA A 483 31.64 -26.72 79.62
C ALA A 483 31.62 -25.47 78.72
N THR A 484 32.61 -24.57 78.84
CA THR A 484 32.73 -23.42 77.94
C THR A 484 33.05 -23.82 76.50
N LEU A 485 33.95 -24.81 76.30
CA LEU A 485 34.28 -25.34 74.97
C LEU A 485 33.07 -26.04 74.32
N TYR A 486 32.22 -26.71 75.10
CA TYR A 486 30.98 -27.32 74.60
C TYR A 486 29.98 -26.26 74.12
N GLU A 487 29.77 -25.18 74.88
CA GLU A 487 28.88 -24.09 74.43
C GLU A 487 29.45 -23.33 73.22
N VAL A 488 30.78 -23.16 73.12
CA VAL A 488 31.42 -22.68 71.87
C VAL A 488 31.13 -23.63 70.70
N ALA A 489 31.42 -24.93 70.82
CA ALA A 489 31.16 -25.91 69.76
C ALA A 489 29.67 -26.01 69.37
N LYS A 490 28.76 -25.81 70.33
CA LYS A 490 27.30 -25.76 70.12
C LYS A 490 26.86 -24.48 69.41
N THR A 491 27.42 -23.32 69.75
CA THR A 491 27.16 -22.07 69.01
C THR A 491 27.75 -22.10 67.60
N GLU A 492 28.94 -22.69 67.40
CA GLU A 492 29.51 -22.93 66.07
C GLU A 492 28.68 -23.92 65.25
N ARG A 493 28.23 -25.03 65.84
CA ARG A 493 27.29 -25.97 65.18
C ARG A 493 26.02 -25.25 64.73
N ASN A 494 25.43 -24.42 65.57
CA ASN A 494 24.22 -23.66 65.23
C ASN A 494 24.49 -22.61 64.15
N LYS A 495 25.64 -21.93 64.19
CA LYS A 495 26.10 -21.00 63.14
C LYS A 495 26.27 -21.70 61.79
N CYS A 496 26.90 -22.87 61.77
CA CYS A 496 27.05 -23.71 60.58
C CYS A 496 25.69 -24.22 60.06
N LEU A 497 24.78 -24.63 60.94
CA LEU A 497 23.42 -25.05 60.58
C LEU A 497 22.65 -23.90 59.93
N ASN A 498 22.68 -22.70 60.51
CA ASN A 498 22.06 -21.51 59.95
C ASN A 498 22.69 -21.10 58.60
N GLN A 499 24.02 -21.25 58.45
CA GLN A 499 24.71 -21.02 57.18
C GLN A 499 24.34 -22.07 56.11
N ILE A 500 24.11 -23.33 56.48
CA ILE A 500 23.61 -24.39 55.60
C ILE A 500 22.17 -24.11 55.18
N GLN A 501 21.27 -23.80 56.12
CA GLN A 501 19.88 -23.45 55.80
C GLN A 501 19.82 -22.21 54.91
N GLY A 502 20.58 -21.16 55.23
CA GLY A 502 20.68 -19.94 54.43
C GLY A 502 21.40 -20.12 53.09
N SER A 503 22.19 -21.18 52.87
CA SER A 503 22.74 -21.52 51.55
C SER A 503 21.77 -22.39 50.73
N GLN A 504 21.04 -23.30 51.38
CA GLN A 504 19.96 -24.08 50.77
C GLN A 504 18.80 -23.19 50.30
N GLN A 505 18.37 -22.21 51.10
CA GLN A 505 17.35 -21.24 50.72
C GLN A 505 17.78 -20.43 49.50
N ARG A 506 18.98 -19.82 49.52
CA ARG A 506 19.53 -19.10 48.35
C ARG A 506 19.68 -20.00 47.13
N ALA A 507 20.01 -21.29 47.30
CA ALA A 507 20.06 -22.25 46.20
C ALA A 507 18.67 -22.60 45.64
N ALA A 508 17.59 -22.51 46.43
CA ALA A 508 16.21 -22.61 45.96
C ALA A 508 15.78 -21.34 45.21
N GLU A 509 15.98 -20.16 45.80
CA GLU A 509 15.69 -18.86 45.17
C GLU A 509 16.41 -18.71 43.81
N MET A 510 17.67 -19.14 43.72
CA MET A 510 18.43 -19.10 42.46
C MET A 510 17.95 -20.13 41.43
N LYS A 511 17.39 -21.28 41.86
CA LYS A 511 16.72 -22.23 40.95
C LYS A 511 15.39 -21.68 40.42
N GLU A 512 14.64 -20.94 41.23
CA GLU A 512 13.40 -20.28 40.80
C GLU A 512 13.69 -19.14 39.83
N LYS A 513 14.68 -18.28 40.14
CA LYS A 513 15.19 -17.26 39.20
C LYS A 513 15.66 -17.89 37.89
N HIS A 514 16.36 -19.02 37.94
CA HIS A 514 16.76 -19.74 36.73
C HIS A 514 15.56 -20.26 35.92
N LYS A 515 14.52 -20.82 36.57
CA LYS A 515 13.28 -21.22 35.87
C LYS A 515 12.58 -20.03 35.21
N ILE A 516 12.50 -18.89 35.89
CA ILE A 516 11.90 -17.65 35.35
C ILE A 516 12.66 -17.21 34.10
N LEU A 517 14.00 -17.11 34.19
CA LEU A 517 14.85 -16.73 33.06
C LEU A 517 14.79 -17.73 31.89
N VAL A 518 14.61 -19.03 32.15
CA VAL A 518 14.38 -20.02 31.09
C VAL A 518 13.03 -19.80 30.40
N GLY A 519 11.96 -19.56 31.17
CA GLY A 519 10.65 -19.22 30.60
C GLY A 519 10.66 -17.91 29.81
N GLU A 520 11.40 -16.89 30.28
CA GLU A 520 11.61 -15.63 29.59
C GLU A 520 12.38 -15.82 28.26
N ILE A 521 13.42 -16.66 28.25
CA ILE A 521 14.13 -17.06 27.02
C ILE A 521 13.20 -17.82 26.06
N GLU A 522 12.29 -18.65 26.55
CA GLU A 522 11.30 -19.36 25.73
C GLU A 522 10.26 -18.39 25.13
N ILE A 523 9.74 -17.44 25.92
CA ILE A 523 8.84 -16.38 25.44
C ILE A 523 9.54 -15.53 24.36
N LEU A 524 10.76 -15.06 24.61
CA LEU A 524 11.54 -14.28 23.64
C LEU A 524 11.83 -15.07 22.34
N ARG A 525 12.04 -16.39 22.43
CA ARG A 525 12.19 -17.24 21.22
C ARG A 525 10.89 -17.36 20.43
N VAL A 526 9.74 -17.45 21.11
CA VAL A 526 8.42 -17.44 20.45
C VAL A 526 8.15 -16.07 19.82
N GLU A 527 8.52 -14.98 20.48
CA GLU A 527 8.36 -13.63 19.94
C GLU A 527 9.27 -13.38 18.73
N VAL A 528 10.56 -13.73 18.79
CA VAL A 528 11.47 -13.69 17.62
C VAL A 528 10.89 -14.53 16.48
N GLY A 529 10.44 -15.76 16.76
CA GLY A 529 9.81 -16.61 15.75
C GLY A 529 8.47 -16.06 15.19
N ASN A 530 7.78 -15.17 15.91
CA ASN A 530 6.64 -14.42 15.40
C ASN A 530 7.10 -13.26 14.51
N LYS A 531 8.13 -12.50 14.94
CA LYS A 531 8.71 -11.38 14.18
C LYS A 531 9.36 -11.84 12.87
N ASP A 532 9.99 -13.02 12.85
CA ASP A 532 10.51 -13.63 11.61
C ASP A 532 9.38 -13.95 10.62
N ARG A 533 8.21 -14.41 11.09
CA ARG A 533 7.03 -14.66 10.24
C ARG A 533 6.38 -13.36 9.75
N GLU A 534 6.28 -12.34 10.61
CA GLU A 534 5.83 -11.01 10.22
C GLU A 534 6.75 -10.40 9.15
N LEU A 535 8.07 -10.50 9.34
CA LEU A 535 9.08 -10.03 8.39
C LEU A 535 9.03 -10.80 7.07
N ALA A 536 8.94 -12.13 7.10
CA ALA A 536 8.81 -12.95 5.90
C ALA A 536 7.54 -12.59 5.11
N LYS A 537 6.41 -12.37 5.80
CA LYS A 537 5.17 -11.88 5.18
C LYS A 537 5.35 -10.50 4.55
N LYS A 538 6.03 -9.56 5.24
CA LYS A 538 6.30 -8.21 4.73
C LYS A 538 7.26 -8.21 3.53
N LEU A 539 8.24 -9.12 3.50
CA LEU A 539 9.10 -9.34 2.33
C LEU A 539 8.31 -9.88 1.14
N GLN A 540 7.36 -10.80 1.37
CA GLN A 540 6.46 -11.31 0.32
C GLN A 540 5.51 -10.22 -0.19
N GLU A 541 4.91 -9.42 0.70
CA GLU A 541 4.06 -8.27 0.35
C GLU A 541 4.82 -7.20 -0.45
N ASN A 542 6.08 -6.92 -0.10
CA ASN A 542 6.94 -6.03 -0.89
C ASN A 542 7.32 -6.63 -2.26
N ALA A 543 7.59 -7.93 -2.33
CA ALA A 543 7.93 -8.61 -3.59
C ALA A 543 6.75 -8.59 -4.58
N THR A 544 5.52 -8.81 -4.12
CA THR A 544 4.33 -8.68 -4.97
C THR A 544 4.08 -7.21 -5.35
N ALA A 545 4.28 -6.26 -4.43
CA ALA A 545 4.15 -4.82 -4.73
C ALA A 545 5.18 -4.32 -5.77
N TYR A 546 6.41 -4.85 -5.78
CA TYR A 546 7.37 -4.54 -6.84
C TYR A 546 6.96 -5.18 -8.18
N ALA A 547 6.47 -6.42 -8.17
CA ALA A 547 5.98 -7.07 -9.38
C ALA A 547 4.79 -6.34 -10.01
N THR A 548 3.83 -5.86 -9.21
CA THR A 548 2.69 -5.06 -9.72
C THR A 548 3.14 -3.68 -10.20
N ARG A 549 4.00 -2.98 -9.45
CA ARG A 549 4.60 -1.70 -9.88
C ARG A 549 5.28 -1.82 -11.24
N ASP A 550 6.10 -2.86 -11.42
CA ASP A 550 6.88 -3.02 -12.66
C ASP A 550 6.02 -3.54 -13.81
N GLY A 551 4.94 -4.29 -13.53
CA GLY A 551 3.86 -4.58 -14.47
C GLY A 551 3.19 -3.30 -14.99
N VAL A 552 2.64 -2.48 -14.08
CA VAL A 552 1.99 -1.20 -14.42
C VAL A 552 2.95 -0.25 -15.14
N ARG A 553 4.23 -0.22 -14.76
CA ARG A 553 5.26 0.58 -15.46
C ARG A 553 5.48 0.10 -16.89
N ASN A 554 5.49 -1.21 -17.14
CA ASN A 554 5.61 -1.77 -18.48
C ASN A 554 4.36 -1.51 -19.33
N GLU A 555 3.16 -1.56 -18.73
CA GLU A 555 1.91 -1.19 -19.39
C GLU A 555 1.87 0.31 -19.74
N ALA A 556 2.26 1.19 -18.81
CA ALA A 556 2.38 2.62 -19.06
C ALA A 556 3.39 2.94 -20.18
N ASN A 557 4.57 2.28 -20.19
CA ASN A 557 5.55 2.40 -21.27
C ASN A 557 4.98 1.93 -22.63
N LYS A 558 4.19 0.85 -22.64
CA LYS A 558 3.54 0.32 -23.85
C LYS A 558 2.46 1.28 -24.38
N LEU A 559 1.62 1.83 -23.49
CA LEU A 559 0.61 2.83 -23.84
C LEU A 559 1.26 4.13 -24.33
N LEU A 560 2.37 4.57 -23.74
CA LEU A 560 3.15 5.73 -24.19
C LEU A 560 3.76 5.51 -25.58
N ALA A 561 4.24 4.29 -25.88
CA ALA A 561 4.72 3.94 -27.22
C ALA A 561 3.60 3.97 -28.26
N GLN A 562 2.45 3.37 -27.94
CA GLN A 562 1.25 3.40 -28.79
C GLN A 562 0.71 4.83 -28.99
N TYR A 563 0.74 5.68 -27.96
CA TYR A 563 0.37 7.09 -28.07
C TYR A 563 1.30 7.84 -29.04
N ARG A 564 2.62 7.60 -28.98
CA ARG A 564 3.59 8.21 -29.89
C ARG A 564 3.42 7.72 -31.33
N GLU A 565 3.12 6.44 -31.53
CA GLU A 565 2.79 5.84 -32.83
C GLU A 565 1.53 6.49 -33.43
N ARG A 566 0.42 6.54 -32.66
CA ARG A 566 -0.81 7.25 -33.07
C ARG A 566 -0.59 8.74 -33.29
N ARG A 567 0.30 9.38 -32.55
CA ARG A 567 0.61 10.80 -32.76
C ARG A 567 1.36 11.01 -34.07
N ALA A 568 2.33 10.15 -34.40
CA ALA A 568 3.01 10.18 -35.69
C ALA A 568 2.07 9.91 -36.88
N GLU A 569 1.10 9.00 -36.75
CA GLU A 569 0.02 8.82 -37.73
C GLU A 569 -0.81 10.10 -37.90
N ILE A 570 -1.20 10.76 -36.81
CA ILE A 570 -1.95 12.03 -36.85
C ILE A 570 -1.13 13.13 -37.53
N ASP A 571 0.14 13.32 -37.15
CA ASP A 571 0.99 14.35 -37.74
C ASP A 571 1.28 14.06 -39.24
N GLN A 572 1.38 12.79 -39.64
CA GLN A 572 1.43 12.37 -41.05
C GLN A 572 0.11 12.63 -41.81
N HIS A 573 -1.04 12.43 -41.17
CA HIS A 573 -2.35 12.73 -41.74
C HIS A 573 -2.59 14.24 -41.87
N LEU A 574 -2.12 15.07 -40.92
CA LEU A 574 -2.15 16.53 -41.03
C LEU A 574 -1.32 17.01 -42.23
N SER A 575 -0.07 16.55 -42.36
CA SER A 575 0.77 16.85 -43.53
C SER A 575 0.14 16.40 -44.86
N SER A 576 -0.55 15.26 -44.87
CA SER A 576 -1.34 14.80 -46.02
C SER A 576 -2.53 15.71 -46.33
N ILE A 577 -3.23 16.21 -45.31
CA ILE A 577 -4.35 17.14 -45.43
C ILE A 577 -3.87 18.48 -45.99
N ASP A 578 -2.76 19.04 -45.49
CA ASP A 578 -2.20 20.30 -45.98
C ASP A 578 -1.75 20.21 -47.45
N SER A 579 -1.15 19.08 -47.83
CA SER A 579 -0.79 18.78 -49.23
C SER A 579 -2.03 18.69 -50.14
N LEU A 580 -3.10 18.02 -49.68
CA LEU A 580 -4.37 17.94 -50.41
C LEU A 580 -5.08 19.30 -50.49
N ASN A 581 -5.07 20.10 -49.44
CA ASN A 581 -5.62 21.46 -49.42
C ASN A 581 -4.87 22.38 -50.40
N SER A 582 -3.55 22.26 -50.47
CA SER A 582 -2.73 22.96 -51.47
C SER A 582 -3.10 22.56 -52.89
N LEU A 583 -3.24 21.25 -53.17
CA LEU A 583 -3.71 20.74 -54.47
C LEU A 583 -5.13 21.21 -54.83
N ILE A 584 -6.04 21.26 -53.84
CA ILE A 584 -7.40 21.80 -54.03
C ILE A 584 -7.33 23.29 -54.38
N SER A 585 -6.56 24.09 -53.64
CA SER A 585 -6.41 25.53 -53.91
C SER A 585 -5.84 25.79 -55.32
N VAL A 586 -4.83 25.04 -55.75
CA VAL A 586 -4.32 25.10 -57.13
C VAL A 586 -5.43 24.75 -58.14
N ALA A 587 -6.15 23.65 -57.95
CA ALA A 587 -7.26 23.25 -58.81
C ALA A 587 -8.41 24.27 -58.86
N GLU A 588 -8.70 24.95 -57.75
CA GLU A 588 -9.69 26.04 -57.67
C GLU A 588 -9.23 27.27 -58.46
N THR A 589 -7.96 27.69 -58.33
CA THR A 589 -7.42 28.79 -59.15
C THR A 589 -7.44 28.44 -60.65
N ASP A 590 -7.19 27.18 -61.01
CA ASP A 590 -7.29 26.71 -62.39
C ASP A 590 -8.74 26.66 -62.90
N LEU A 591 -9.70 26.25 -62.07
CA LEU A 591 -11.13 26.32 -62.40
C LEU A 591 -11.60 27.77 -62.59
N VAL A 592 -11.11 28.72 -61.80
CA VAL A 592 -11.38 30.15 -62.00
C VAL A 592 -10.73 30.65 -63.30
N ARG A 593 -9.48 30.29 -63.58
CA ARG A 593 -8.75 30.62 -64.82
C ARG A 593 -9.44 30.07 -66.07
N LEU A 594 -9.95 28.84 -66.01
CA LEU A 594 -10.71 28.22 -67.10
C LEU A 594 -12.08 28.87 -67.28
N ARG A 595 -12.79 29.19 -66.19
CA ARG A 595 -14.09 29.90 -66.25
C ARG A 595 -13.95 31.30 -66.86
N THR A 596 -12.94 32.07 -66.46
CA THR A 596 -12.69 33.40 -67.05
C THR A 596 -12.27 33.30 -68.51
N SER A 597 -11.40 32.35 -68.87
CA SER A 597 -11.04 32.09 -70.27
C SER A 597 -12.24 31.69 -71.15
N LEU A 598 -13.17 30.89 -70.62
CA LEU A 598 -14.41 30.51 -71.32
C LEU A 598 -15.37 31.71 -71.44
N ALA A 599 -15.46 32.56 -70.42
CA ALA A 599 -16.25 33.78 -70.47
C ALA A 599 -15.71 34.76 -71.53
N THR A 600 -14.39 34.98 -71.60
CA THR A 600 -13.78 35.84 -72.63
C THR A 600 -13.93 35.27 -74.04
N ALA A 601 -13.83 33.94 -74.21
CA ALA A 601 -14.08 33.29 -75.50
C ALA A 601 -15.56 33.37 -75.90
N GLY A 602 -16.47 33.25 -74.93
CA GLY A 602 -17.91 33.45 -75.13
C GLY A 602 -18.23 34.88 -75.55
N GLN A 603 -17.63 35.88 -74.90
CA GLN A 603 -17.78 37.28 -75.26
C GLN A 603 -17.26 37.56 -76.68
N ALA A 604 -16.01 37.19 -76.98
CA ALA A 604 -15.43 37.39 -78.31
C ALA A 604 -16.23 36.71 -79.44
N ARG A 605 -16.84 35.55 -79.16
CA ARG A 605 -17.79 34.89 -80.09
C ARG A 605 -19.08 35.69 -80.27
N ASN A 606 -19.62 36.27 -79.20
CA ASN A 606 -20.82 37.10 -79.26
C ASN A 606 -20.54 38.41 -80.01
N ASP A 607 -19.40 39.07 -79.74
CA ASP A 607 -18.96 40.28 -80.44
C ASP A 607 -18.78 40.01 -81.95
N ALA A 608 -18.16 38.88 -82.31
CA ALA A 608 -18.01 38.43 -83.69
C ALA A 608 -19.36 38.11 -84.36
N ALA A 609 -20.33 37.56 -83.62
CA ALA A 609 -21.67 37.33 -84.14
C ALA A 609 -22.44 38.65 -84.36
N THR A 610 -22.29 39.64 -83.48
CA THR A 610 -22.86 40.98 -83.66
C THR A 610 -22.24 41.71 -84.86
N LEU A 611 -20.92 41.59 -85.05
CA LEU A 611 -20.23 42.07 -86.25
C LEU A 611 -20.69 41.36 -87.53
N LEU A 612 -21.00 40.05 -87.47
CA LEU A 612 -21.55 39.31 -88.60
C LEU A 612 -22.94 39.83 -88.99
N VAL A 613 -23.85 39.99 -88.02
CA VAL A 613 -25.20 40.54 -88.27
C VAL A 613 -25.12 41.96 -88.83
N SER A 614 -24.29 42.83 -88.25
CA SER A 614 -24.06 44.18 -88.79
C SER A 614 -23.53 44.17 -90.23
N ARG A 615 -22.77 43.13 -90.61
CA ARG A 615 -22.27 42.93 -91.99
C ARG A 615 -23.33 42.37 -92.93
N GLU A 616 -24.23 41.54 -92.43
CA GLU A 616 -25.39 41.05 -93.18
C GLU A 616 -26.41 42.19 -93.42
N ASP A 617 -26.63 43.06 -92.43
CA ASP A 617 -27.42 44.29 -92.56
C ASP A 617 -26.80 45.28 -93.57
N GLU A 618 -25.47 45.53 -93.49
CA GLU A 618 -24.73 46.32 -94.50
C GLU A 618 -24.93 45.75 -95.92
N LEU A 619 -24.86 44.42 -96.08
CA LEU A 619 -25.08 43.77 -97.38
C LEU A 619 -26.53 43.89 -97.87
N CYS A 620 -27.53 43.76 -96.99
CA CYS A 620 -28.94 43.97 -97.34
C CYS A 620 -29.18 45.40 -97.86
N VAL A 621 -28.66 46.42 -97.17
CA VAL A 621 -28.74 47.82 -97.61
C VAL A 621 -28.03 48.02 -98.97
N LEU A 622 -26.88 47.39 -99.19
CA LEU A 622 -26.18 47.45 -100.48
C LEU A 622 -26.95 46.74 -101.61
N TYR A 623 -27.65 45.64 -101.33
CA TYR A 623 -28.53 44.99 -102.31
C TYR A 623 -29.76 45.85 -102.65
N GLU A 624 -30.37 46.53 -101.67
CA GLU A 624 -31.47 47.48 -101.93
C GLU A 624 -30.99 48.71 -102.74
N GLN A 625 -29.80 49.24 -102.44
CA GLN A 625 -29.18 50.30 -103.23
C GLN A 625 -28.86 49.84 -104.67
N LEU A 626 -28.35 48.63 -104.86
CA LEU A 626 -28.08 48.07 -106.19
C LEU A 626 -29.38 47.86 -106.98
N ASN A 627 -30.43 47.33 -106.35
CA ASN A 627 -31.73 47.10 -106.99
C ASN A 627 -32.43 48.42 -107.38
N THR A 628 -32.35 49.44 -106.53
CA THR A 628 -32.90 50.77 -106.84
C THR A 628 -32.10 51.48 -107.93
N GLN A 629 -30.77 51.39 -107.93
CA GLN A 629 -29.93 51.90 -109.02
C GLN A 629 -30.18 51.16 -110.35
N ALA A 630 -30.32 49.83 -110.33
CA ALA A 630 -30.64 49.03 -111.52
C ALA A 630 -32.00 49.43 -112.11
N LYS A 631 -33.01 49.69 -111.26
CA LYS A 631 -34.29 50.23 -111.73
C LYS A 631 -34.15 51.63 -112.33
N ILE A 632 -33.43 52.55 -111.67
CA ILE A 632 -33.20 53.91 -112.18
C ILE A 632 -32.48 53.88 -113.55
N LEU A 633 -31.53 52.96 -113.72
CA LEU A 633 -30.87 52.73 -115.02
C LEU A 633 -31.86 52.21 -116.07
N GLN A 634 -32.71 51.23 -115.75
CA GLN A 634 -33.74 50.74 -116.67
C GLN A 634 -34.76 51.83 -117.06
N ASP A 635 -35.22 52.63 -116.09
CA ASP A 635 -36.15 53.73 -116.33
C ASP A 635 -35.49 54.81 -117.22
N ALA A 636 -34.20 55.12 -117.00
CA ALA A 636 -33.42 56.06 -117.83
C ALA A 636 -33.09 55.51 -119.23
N GLU A 637 -32.84 54.21 -119.39
CA GLU A 637 -32.68 53.55 -120.69
C GLU A 637 -33.98 53.61 -121.51
N MET A 638 -35.14 53.46 -120.84
CA MET A 638 -36.44 53.64 -121.49
C MET A 638 -36.67 55.09 -121.92
N GLU A 639 -36.41 56.08 -121.06
CA GLU A 639 -36.54 57.50 -121.42
C GLU A 639 -35.58 57.89 -122.57
N LEU A 640 -34.33 57.44 -122.52
CA LEU A 640 -33.36 57.66 -123.61
C LEU A 640 -33.86 57.03 -124.93
N ALA A 641 -34.38 55.81 -124.88
CA ALA A 641 -34.96 55.15 -126.05
C ALA A 641 -36.28 55.81 -126.52
N GLU A 642 -36.95 56.63 -125.72
CA GLU A 642 -38.03 57.52 -126.17
C GLU A 642 -37.49 58.80 -126.81
N LYS A 643 -36.41 59.38 -126.27
CA LYS A 643 -35.74 60.53 -126.89
C LYS A 643 -35.08 60.21 -128.22
N ASP A 644 -34.55 59.00 -128.41
CA ASP A 644 -34.09 58.54 -129.73
C ASP A 644 -35.24 58.35 -130.74
N LYS A 645 -36.45 57.97 -130.28
CA LYS A 645 -37.67 57.94 -131.13
C LYS A 645 -38.11 59.37 -131.49
N GLU A 646 -38.09 60.31 -130.54
CA GLU A 646 -38.35 61.73 -130.82
C GLU A 646 -37.33 62.28 -131.83
N VAL A 647 -36.03 62.06 -131.63
CA VAL A 647 -34.96 62.51 -132.53
C VAL A 647 -35.06 61.88 -133.92
N THR A 648 -35.40 60.60 -134.05
CA THR A 648 -35.60 59.98 -135.37
C THR A 648 -36.86 60.50 -136.07
N MET A 649 -37.94 60.77 -135.34
CA MET A 649 -39.14 61.43 -135.87
C MET A 649 -38.87 62.89 -136.30
N TYR A 650 -38.10 63.66 -135.53
CA TYR A 650 -37.68 65.01 -135.91
C TYR A 650 -36.76 65.00 -137.13
N ASN A 651 -35.84 64.03 -137.25
CA ASN A 651 -35.00 63.86 -138.43
C ASN A 651 -35.83 63.52 -139.69
N LEU A 652 -36.86 62.67 -139.56
CA LEU A 652 -37.81 62.37 -140.64
C LEU A 652 -38.60 63.63 -141.05
N ALA A 653 -39.09 64.40 -140.09
CA ALA A 653 -39.78 65.66 -140.35
C ALA A 653 -38.87 66.69 -141.04
N ILE A 654 -37.60 66.81 -140.62
CA ILE A 654 -36.58 67.64 -141.27
C ILE A 654 -36.29 67.17 -142.70
N ALA A 655 -36.30 65.86 -142.97
CA ALA A 655 -36.10 65.31 -144.30
C ALA A 655 -37.28 65.65 -145.24
N GLU A 656 -38.53 65.49 -144.79
CA GLU A 656 -39.71 65.83 -145.58
C GLU A 656 -39.87 67.36 -145.75
N LEU A 657 -39.50 68.17 -144.75
CA LEU A 657 -39.42 69.63 -144.89
C LEU A 657 -38.37 70.06 -145.93
N LYS A 658 -37.17 69.44 -145.94
CA LYS A 658 -36.16 69.67 -146.98
C LYS A 658 -36.69 69.31 -148.38
N ARG A 659 -37.35 68.15 -148.52
CA ARG A 659 -38.00 67.72 -149.76
C ARG A 659 -39.08 68.71 -150.21
N SER A 660 -39.92 69.17 -149.30
CA SER A 660 -40.96 70.18 -149.56
C SER A 660 -40.37 71.51 -150.04
N ILE A 661 -39.28 71.98 -149.40
CA ILE A 661 -38.53 73.17 -149.83
C ILE A 661 -37.97 73.00 -151.25
N ASP A 662 -37.40 71.83 -151.59
CA ASP A 662 -36.87 71.58 -152.94
C ASP A 662 -37.98 71.43 -154.01
N VAL A 663 -39.16 70.95 -153.66
CA VAL A 663 -40.36 70.99 -154.53
C VAL A 663 -40.82 72.44 -154.72
N GLY A 664 -40.92 73.23 -153.65
CA GLY A 664 -41.30 74.65 -153.71
C GLY A 664 -40.32 75.49 -154.53
N ARG A 665 -39.01 75.22 -154.43
CA ARG A 665 -37.97 75.85 -155.26
C ARG A 665 -38.16 75.54 -156.74
N ARG A 666 -38.51 74.29 -157.10
CA ARG A 666 -38.81 73.90 -158.50
C ARG A 666 -40.07 74.57 -159.04
N ALA A 667 -41.04 74.89 -158.17
CA ALA A 667 -42.25 75.63 -158.55
C ALA A 667 -42.05 77.16 -158.70
N SER A 668 -40.89 77.70 -158.31
CA SER A 668 -40.66 79.15 -158.17
C SER A 668 -40.74 79.98 -159.46
N GLY A 669 -40.85 79.36 -160.64
CA GLY A 669 -40.91 80.06 -161.93
C GLY A 669 -42.15 80.94 -162.15
N LYS A 670 -43.27 80.67 -161.47
CA LYS A 670 -44.56 81.37 -161.65
C LYS A 670 -44.93 82.35 -160.53
N ARG A 671 -44.03 82.61 -159.59
CA ARG A 671 -44.37 83.28 -158.33
C ARG A 671 -45.03 84.66 -158.52
N LYS A 672 -44.56 85.48 -159.47
CA LYS A 672 -45.15 86.81 -159.75
C LYS A 672 -46.56 86.74 -160.34
N GLU A 673 -46.81 85.81 -161.28
CA GLU A 673 -48.14 85.59 -161.86
C GLU A 673 -49.19 85.26 -160.78
N ILE A 674 -48.75 84.54 -159.74
CA ILE A 674 -49.59 84.18 -158.58
C ILE A 674 -49.72 85.34 -157.60
N GLU A 675 -48.67 86.14 -157.35
CA GLU A 675 -48.73 87.30 -156.45
C GLU A 675 -49.66 88.41 -156.97
N ASP A 676 -49.77 88.59 -158.29
CA ASP A 676 -50.74 89.54 -158.88
C ASP A 676 -52.18 89.01 -158.88
N LEU A 677 -52.39 87.69 -159.09
CA LEU A 677 -53.69 87.03 -158.89
C LEU A 677 -54.13 87.01 -157.42
N TYR A 678 -53.19 86.93 -156.47
CA TYR A 678 -53.48 86.87 -155.04
C TYR A 678 -54.16 88.16 -154.56
N ARG A 679 -53.70 89.34 -155.02
CA ARG A 679 -54.35 90.61 -154.69
C ARG A 679 -55.81 90.68 -155.16
N GLN A 680 -56.08 90.22 -156.38
CA GLN A 680 -57.45 90.18 -156.92
C GLN A 680 -58.35 89.27 -156.06
N LEU A 681 -57.82 88.13 -155.63
CA LEU A 681 -58.53 87.21 -154.73
C LEU A 681 -58.63 87.73 -153.28
N GLU A 682 -57.71 88.59 -152.80
CA GLU A 682 -57.83 89.27 -151.50
C GLU A 682 -58.98 90.29 -151.48
N ASP A 683 -59.13 91.07 -152.56
CA ASP A 683 -60.25 92.02 -152.73
C ASP A 683 -61.60 91.27 -152.79
N GLU A 684 -61.70 90.20 -153.60
CA GLU A 684 -62.90 89.34 -153.68
C GLU A 684 -63.21 88.65 -152.34
N LEU A 685 -62.19 88.16 -151.63
CA LEU A 685 -62.33 87.53 -150.32
C LEU A 685 -62.77 88.52 -149.24
N HIS A 686 -62.43 89.81 -149.35
CA HIS A 686 -62.91 90.83 -148.42
C HIS A 686 -64.42 91.05 -148.57
N ALA A 687 -64.92 91.18 -149.80
CA ALA A 687 -66.35 91.28 -150.09
C ALA A 687 -67.13 90.01 -149.64
N ALA A 688 -66.57 88.82 -149.87
CA ALA A 688 -67.17 87.57 -149.43
C ALA A 688 -67.26 87.42 -147.90
N LYS A 689 -66.30 87.98 -147.15
CA LYS A 689 -66.30 87.95 -145.68
C LYS A 689 -67.40 88.83 -145.07
N GLU A 690 -67.73 89.96 -145.67
CA GLU A 690 -68.79 90.84 -145.17
C GLU A 690 -70.18 90.17 -145.29
N GLU A 691 -70.48 89.53 -146.43
CA GLU A 691 -71.72 88.76 -146.59
C GLU A 691 -71.71 87.49 -145.70
N SER A 692 -70.55 86.85 -145.49
CA SER A 692 -70.43 85.73 -144.55
C SER A 692 -70.70 86.14 -143.10
N ALA A 693 -70.26 87.33 -142.67
CA ALA A 693 -70.52 87.83 -141.32
C ALA A 693 -72.01 88.11 -141.09
N ARG A 694 -72.69 88.67 -142.10
CA ARG A 694 -74.15 88.83 -142.13
C ARG A 694 -74.90 87.50 -142.08
N LEU A 695 -74.38 86.44 -142.72
CA LEU A 695 -74.97 85.11 -142.68
C LEU A 695 -74.73 84.38 -141.34
N SER A 696 -73.58 84.54 -140.68
CA SER A 696 -73.33 83.94 -139.35
C SER A 696 -74.33 84.44 -138.30
N GLN A 697 -74.67 85.73 -138.30
CA GLN A 697 -75.70 86.30 -137.40
C GLN A 697 -77.09 85.68 -137.60
N LEU A 698 -77.34 84.98 -138.71
CA LEU A 698 -78.59 84.28 -138.99
C LEU A 698 -78.59 82.81 -138.54
N VAL A 699 -77.45 82.26 -138.12
CA VAL A 699 -77.25 80.82 -137.85
C VAL A 699 -76.96 80.53 -136.37
N GLU A 700 -76.47 81.50 -135.60
CA GLU A 700 -76.03 81.33 -134.20
C GLU A 700 -77.18 81.42 -133.16
N GLY A 701 -78.41 81.08 -133.57
CA GLY A 701 -79.59 81.01 -132.70
C GLY A 701 -79.69 79.70 -131.89
N PRO A 702 -79.90 79.73 -130.56
CA PRO A 702 -79.74 78.56 -129.67
C PRO A 702 -80.95 77.59 -129.61
N GLU A 703 -81.70 77.41 -130.70
CA GLU A 703 -82.92 76.55 -130.73
C GLU A 703 -82.79 75.28 -131.60
N ASN A 704 -81.59 74.95 -132.09
CA ASN A 704 -81.36 73.78 -132.95
C ASN A 704 -81.22 72.46 -132.14
N ALA A 705 -82.35 71.88 -131.74
CA ALA A 705 -82.46 70.65 -130.91
C ALA A 705 -81.95 69.33 -131.55
N GLY A 706 -81.18 69.39 -132.64
CA GLY A 706 -80.73 68.23 -133.42
C GLY A 706 -79.24 67.86 -133.31
N ARG A 707 -78.43 68.53 -132.47
CA ARG A 707 -76.96 68.45 -132.54
C ARG A 707 -76.20 68.10 -131.25
N CYS A 708 -76.90 67.71 -130.18
CA CYS A 708 -76.28 67.21 -128.93
C CYS A 708 -76.86 65.83 -128.57
N ARG A 709 -76.04 64.96 -127.96
CA ARG A 709 -76.42 63.58 -127.60
C ARG A 709 -75.85 63.19 -126.24
N ASN A 710 -76.71 62.74 -125.33
CA ASN A 710 -76.32 62.33 -123.99
C ASN A 710 -75.75 60.90 -123.97
N LEU A 711 -74.88 60.64 -122.98
CA LEU A 711 -74.48 59.31 -122.53
C LEU A 711 -74.76 59.24 -121.02
N ASN A 712 -75.42 58.18 -120.56
CA ASN A 712 -75.87 58.08 -119.17
C ASN A 712 -74.91 57.24 -118.33
N GLY A 713 -74.48 57.80 -117.20
CA GLY A 713 -73.74 57.17 -116.12
C GLY A 713 -73.78 58.10 -114.89
N GLY A 714 -73.59 57.56 -113.70
CA GLY A 714 -73.57 58.35 -112.46
C GLY A 714 -72.45 57.88 -111.55
N ASP A 715 -71.45 58.74 -111.36
CA ASP A 715 -70.33 58.46 -110.48
C ASP A 715 -70.71 58.72 -109.00
N PRO A 716 -70.21 57.92 -108.04
CA PRO A 716 -70.44 58.16 -106.62
C PRO A 716 -69.78 59.47 -106.19
N THR A 717 -70.44 60.23 -105.31
CA THR A 717 -69.95 61.55 -104.91
C THR A 717 -68.80 61.46 -103.92
N MET A 718 -67.92 62.47 -103.92
CA MET A 718 -66.76 62.54 -103.03
C MET A 718 -67.14 62.36 -101.54
N SER A 719 -68.32 62.84 -101.15
CA SER A 719 -68.84 62.69 -99.77
C SER A 719 -69.06 61.22 -99.38
N GLU A 720 -69.58 60.39 -100.29
CA GLU A 720 -69.91 58.99 -100.02
C GLU A 720 -68.65 58.14 -99.86
N MET A 721 -67.56 58.49 -100.54
CA MET A 721 -66.26 57.84 -100.37
C MET A 721 -65.57 58.27 -99.05
N VAL A 722 -65.62 59.56 -98.68
CA VAL A 722 -65.07 60.04 -97.40
C VAL A 722 -65.79 59.41 -96.20
N ASP A 723 -67.12 59.31 -96.22
CA ASP A 723 -67.89 58.61 -95.18
C ASP A 723 -67.64 57.11 -95.14
N ARG A 724 -67.16 56.50 -96.23
CA ARG A 724 -66.74 55.10 -96.27
C ARG A 724 -65.37 54.91 -95.63
N VAL A 725 -64.43 55.85 -95.83
CA VAL A 725 -63.10 55.86 -95.22
C VAL A 725 -63.21 56.01 -93.70
N ARG A 726 -63.95 57.00 -93.20
CA ARG A 726 -64.15 57.23 -91.75
C ARG A 726 -64.69 56.00 -91.01
N LYS A 727 -65.65 55.30 -91.60
CA LYS A 727 -66.24 54.05 -91.05
C LYS A 727 -65.29 52.85 -91.13
N LEU A 728 -64.15 52.95 -91.79
CA LEU A 728 -63.06 51.99 -91.74
C LEU A 728 -62.00 52.40 -90.72
N GLU A 729 -61.69 53.70 -90.60
CA GLU A 729 -60.79 54.27 -89.59
C GLU A 729 -61.30 54.01 -88.16
N GLU A 730 -62.58 54.27 -87.87
CA GLU A 730 -63.22 53.95 -86.58
C GLU A 730 -63.14 52.43 -86.26
N ARG A 731 -63.20 51.59 -87.28
CA ARG A 731 -63.12 50.11 -87.16
C ARG A 731 -61.68 49.59 -87.08
N LEU A 732 -60.69 50.44 -87.38
CA LEU A 732 -59.27 50.17 -87.18
C LEU A 732 -58.86 50.57 -85.75
N ALA A 733 -59.22 51.78 -85.31
CA ALA A 733 -58.94 52.23 -83.94
C ALA A 733 -59.54 51.29 -82.87
N THR A 734 -60.80 50.89 -83.04
CA THR A 734 -61.47 49.92 -82.14
C THR A 734 -60.95 48.46 -82.28
N LYS A 735 -60.03 48.19 -83.20
CA LYS A 735 -59.26 46.95 -83.31
C LYS A 735 -57.89 47.05 -82.64
N GLU A 736 -57.24 48.20 -82.75
CA GLU A 736 -55.94 48.52 -82.15
C GLU A 736 -56.05 48.66 -80.62
N GLU A 737 -57.08 49.35 -80.13
CA GLU A 737 -57.41 49.43 -78.70
C GLU A 737 -57.58 48.03 -78.08
N ARG A 738 -58.30 47.13 -78.79
CA ARG A 738 -58.51 45.72 -78.42
C ARG A 738 -57.31 44.79 -78.63
N LEU A 739 -56.22 45.29 -79.20
CA LEU A 739 -54.92 44.62 -79.20
C LEU A 739 -54.12 45.06 -77.97
N LEU A 740 -54.03 46.37 -77.73
CA LEU A 740 -53.39 46.94 -76.53
C LEU A 740 -53.97 46.36 -75.22
N GLU A 741 -55.29 46.23 -75.10
CA GLU A 741 -55.95 45.55 -73.97
C GLU A 741 -55.45 44.10 -73.77
N LYS A 742 -55.19 43.38 -74.86
CA LYS A 742 -54.76 41.97 -74.82
C LYS A 742 -53.28 41.81 -74.57
N ASP A 743 -52.46 42.72 -75.08
CA ASP A 743 -51.02 42.71 -74.87
C ASP A 743 -50.70 43.06 -73.40
N LEU A 744 -51.43 44.01 -72.80
CA LEU A 744 -51.40 44.26 -71.35
C LEU A 744 -51.78 43.02 -70.52
N VAL A 745 -52.85 42.31 -70.90
CA VAL A 745 -53.25 41.06 -70.23
C VAL A 745 -52.21 39.94 -70.47
N LEU A 746 -51.54 39.91 -71.62
CA LEU A 746 -50.47 38.97 -71.91
C LEU A 746 -49.22 39.24 -71.06
N GLU A 747 -48.85 40.50 -70.86
CA GLU A 747 -47.77 40.91 -69.94
C GLU A 747 -48.08 40.53 -68.48
N GLU A 748 -49.29 40.80 -67.99
CA GLU A 748 -49.67 40.42 -66.62
C GLU A 748 -49.68 38.89 -66.44
N VAL A 749 -50.29 38.15 -67.39
CA VAL A 749 -50.31 36.68 -67.37
C VAL A 749 -48.89 36.08 -67.48
N THR A 750 -47.98 36.67 -68.27
CA THR A 750 -46.60 36.20 -68.37
C THR A 750 -45.76 36.55 -67.14
N MET A 751 -45.97 37.70 -66.49
CA MET A 751 -45.39 38.00 -65.17
C MET A 751 -45.87 37.03 -64.09
N LEU A 752 -47.17 36.72 -64.03
CA LEU A 752 -47.71 35.76 -63.07
C LEU A 752 -47.20 34.34 -63.35
N THR A 753 -47.14 33.94 -64.62
CA THR A 753 -46.63 32.62 -65.03
C THR A 753 -45.14 32.46 -64.76
N THR A 754 -44.32 33.50 -64.95
CA THR A 754 -42.89 33.46 -64.63
C THR A 754 -42.64 33.42 -63.12
N ARG A 755 -43.36 34.22 -62.32
CA ARG A 755 -43.32 34.16 -60.85
C ARG A 755 -43.71 32.78 -60.32
N LEU A 756 -44.79 32.17 -60.83
CA LEU A 756 -45.21 30.82 -60.46
C LEU A 756 -44.18 29.75 -60.87
N ARG A 757 -43.55 29.87 -62.04
CA ARG A 757 -42.44 28.99 -62.46
C ARG A 757 -41.22 29.12 -61.54
N GLN A 758 -40.88 30.34 -61.13
CA GLN A 758 -39.78 30.58 -60.20
C GLN A 758 -40.05 29.90 -58.84
N GLN A 759 -41.23 30.16 -58.24
CA GLN A 759 -41.65 29.52 -56.99
C GLN A 759 -41.72 27.99 -57.10
N ALA A 760 -42.09 27.43 -58.25
CA ALA A 760 -42.08 25.99 -58.51
C ALA A 760 -40.66 25.40 -58.64
N LEU A 761 -39.68 26.18 -59.09
CA LEU A 761 -38.26 25.79 -59.09
C LEU A 761 -37.66 25.87 -57.68
N ASP A 762 -37.91 26.96 -56.96
CA ASP A 762 -37.36 27.20 -55.61
C ASP A 762 -37.89 26.16 -54.62
N SER A 763 -39.20 25.89 -54.65
CA SER A 763 -39.82 24.83 -53.83
C SER A 763 -39.34 23.42 -54.20
N ARG A 764 -39.01 23.16 -55.48
CA ARG A 764 -38.39 21.90 -55.93
C ARG A 764 -36.95 21.76 -55.42
N VAL A 765 -36.16 22.84 -55.37
CA VAL A 765 -34.82 22.84 -54.79
C VAL A 765 -34.89 22.60 -53.28
N ALA A 766 -35.75 23.34 -52.56
CA ALA A 766 -35.96 23.15 -51.12
C ALA A 766 -36.44 21.73 -50.78
N GLY A 767 -37.42 21.19 -51.54
CA GLY A 767 -37.91 19.82 -51.39
C GLY A 767 -36.84 18.76 -51.67
N SER A 768 -35.98 18.97 -52.67
CA SER A 768 -34.87 18.05 -52.99
C SER A 768 -33.80 18.05 -51.89
N GLN A 769 -33.42 19.21 -51.35
CA GLN A 769 -32.51 19.30 -50.20
C GLN A 769 -33.13 18.68 -48.93
N GLY A 770 -34.43 18.89 -48.70
CA GLY A 770 -35.16 18.25 -47.61
C GLY A 770 -35.16 16.72 -47.73
N ALA A 771 -35.40 16.18 -48.93
CA ALA A 771 -35.36 14.74 -49.20
C ALA A 771 -33.96 14.13 -49.02
N MET A 772 -32.89 14.85 -49.43
CA MET A 772 -31.52 14.42 -49.16
C MET A 772 -31.21 14.39 -47.65
N LYS A 773 -31.51 15.48 -46.92
CA LYS A 773 -31.33 15.55 -45.46
C LYS A 773 -32.11 14.46 -44.73
N LEU A 774 -33.35 14.15 -45.16
CA LEU A 774 -34.16 13.06 -44.61
C LEU A 774 -33.58 11.67 -44.94
N SER A 775 -33.01 11.49 -46.15
CA SER A 775 -32.30 10.27 -46.53
C SER A 775 -31.07 10.03 -45.66
N ASP A 776 -30.27 11.07 -45.39
CA ASP A 776 -29.06 10.94 -44.57
C ASP A 776 -29.37 10.81 -43.08
N LEU A 777 -30.43 11.45 -42.57
CA LEU A 777 -30.93 11.21 -41.22
C LEU A 777 -31.45 9.76 -41.07
N THR A 778 -32.17 9.21 -42.05
CA THR A 778 -32.62 7.81 -41.99
C THR A 778 -31.48 6.80 -42.20
N LYS A 779 -30.43 7.11 -42.97
CA LYS A 779 -29.17 6.33 -42.99
C LYS A 779 -28.48 6.36 -41.63
N LYS A 780 -28.31 7.55 -41.02
CA LYS A 780 -27.72 7.70 -39.68
C LYS A 780 -28.50 6.90 -38.63
N ALA A 781 -29.83 7.01 -38.62
CA ALA A 781 -30.71 6.23 -37.74
C ALA A 781 -30.59 4.69 -37.96
N LYS A 782 -30.49 4.22 -39.21
CA LYS A 782 -30.24 2.79 -39.51
C LYS A 782 -28.84 2.32 -39.13
N ASN A 783 -27.87 3.23 -39.04
CA ASN A 783 -26.51 2.90 -38.61
C ASN A 783 -26.40 2.90 -37.08
N THR A 784 -26.98 3.88 -36.39
CA THR A 784 -27.06 3.87 -34.91
C THR A 784 -27.91 2.71 -34.41
N ALA A 785 -29.04 2.38 -35.05
CA ALA A 785 -29.83 1.20 -34.70
C ALA A 785 -29.02 -0.11 -34.85
N ARG A 786 -28.18 -0.24 -35.89
CA ARG A 786 -27.28 -1.40 -36.05
C ARG A 786 -26.16 -1.42 -35.01
N ALA A 787 -25.58 -0.27 -34.66
CA ALA A 787 -24.58 -0.17 -33.58
C ALA A 787 -25.19 -0.53 -32.20
N ILE A 788 -26.42 -0.09 -31.94
CA ILE A 788 -27.19 -0.45 -30.74
C ILE A 788 -27.48 -1.96 -30.74
N MET A 789 -27.97 -2.54 -31.84
CA MET A 789 -28.20 -3.99 -31.93
C MET A 789 -26.90 -4.79 -31.74
N ALA A 790 -25.78 -4.35 -32.30
CA ALA A 790 -24.48 -4.96 -32.06
C ALA A 790 -24.09 -4.91 -30.57
N LYS A 791 -24.20 -3.74 -29.92
CA LYS A 791 -23.91 -3.58 -28.49
C LYS A 791 -24.88 -4.33 -27.58
N VAL A 792 -26.15 -4.50 -27.98
CA VAL A 792 -27.11 -5.35 -27.29
C VAL A 792 -26.76 -6.83 -27.44
N SER A 793 -26.28 -7.28 -28.62
CA SER A 793 -25.80 -8.66 -28.78
C SER A 793 -24.49 -8.94 -28.04
N GLU A 794 -23.57 -7.97 -27.98
CA GLU A 794 -22.34 -8.03 -27.19
C GLU A 794 -22.65 -8.12 -25.68
N LEU A 795 -23.57 -7.27 -25.20
CA LEU A 795 -24.07 -7.31 -23.84
C LEU A 795 -24.79 -8.64 -23.53
N ALA A 796 -25.58 -9.17 -24.46
CA ALA A 796 -26.26 -10.46 -24.31
C ALA A 796 -25.27 -11.63 -24.24
N MET A 797 -24.19 -11.61 -25.04
CA MET A 797 -23.10 -12.59 -24.92
C MET A 797 -22.39 -12.48 -23.58
N GLN A 798 -22.04 -11.26 -23.13
CA GLN A 798 -21.42 -11.04 -21.82
C GLN A 798 -22.34 -11.45 -20.65
N GLN A 799 -23.66 -11.26 -20.77
CA GLN A 799 -24.64 -11.74 -19.79
C GLN A 799 -24.76 -13.27 -19.78
N ALA A 800 -24.73 -13.91 -20.96
CA ALA A 800 -24.72 -15.37 -21.06
C ALA A 800 -23.42 -15.99 -20.53
N GLU A 801 -22.28 -15.37 -20.80
CA GLU A 801 -20.97 -15.76 -20.26
C GLU A 801 -20.92 -15.57 -18.74
N ALA A 802 -21.40 -14.44 -18.22
CA ALA A 802 -21.51 -14.21 -16.77
C ALA A 802 -22.49 -15.18 -16.09
N ALA A 803 -23.56 -15.60 -16.77
CA ALA A 803 -24.45 -16.65 -16.27
C ALA A 803 -23.78 -18.03 -16.26
N ALA A 804 -23.06 -18.40 -17.33
CA ALA A 804 -22.31 -19.66 -17.41
C ALA A 804 -21.19 -19.72 -16.36
N LEU A 805 -20.45 -18.63 -16.14
CA LEU A 805 -19.42 -18.55 -15.10
C LEU A 805 -20.02 -18.62 -13.68
N ARG A 806 -21.20 -18.05 -13.45
CA ARG A 806 -21.93 -18.23 -12.17
C ARG A 806 -22.39 -19.67 -11.97
N GLN A 807 -22.85 -20.33 -13.02
CA GLN A 807 -23.17 -21.76 -12.98
C GLN A 807 -21.92 -22.59 -12.66
N GLU A 808 -20.80 -22.35 -13.35
CA GLU A 808 -19.52 -23.03 -13.05
C GLU A 808 -19.04 -22.79 -11.61
N VAL A 809 -19.24 -21.60 -11.04
CA VAL A 809 -18.91 -21.33 -9.62
C VAL A 809 -19.82 -22.15 -8.70
N SER A 810 -21.14 -22.11 -8.90
CA SER A 810 -22.10 -22.91 -8.12
C SER A 810 -21.82 -24.41 -8.21
N ASP A 811 -21.50 -24.93 -9.39
CA ASP A 811 -21.21 -26.34 -9.62
C ASP A 811 -19.88 -26.75 -8.94
N LYS A 812 -18.86 -25.88 -8.97
CA LYS A 812 -17.58 -26.10 -8.28
C LYS A 812 -17.71 -25.96 -6.76
N GLU A 813 -18.54 -25.06 -6.26
CA GLU A 813 -18.85 -24.93 -4.83
C GLU A 813 -19.61 -26.16 -4.32
N ALA A 814 -20.61 -26.65 -5.06
CA ALA A 814 -21.32 -27.88 -4.75
C ALA A 814 -20.39 -29.12 -4.79
N LEU A 815 -19.50 -29.21 -5.79
CA LEU A 815 -18.49 -30.27 -5.88
C LEU A 815 -17.49 -30.18 -4.72
N LEU A 816 -17.04 -28.98 -4.34
CA LEU A 816 -16.12 -28.76 -3.22
C LEU A 816 -16.77 -29.04 -1.86
N GLN A 817 -18.08 -28.79 -1.71
CA GLN A 817 -18.85 -29.19 -0.54
C GLN A 817 -19.02 -30.72 -0.48
N SER A 818 -19.42 -31.36 -1.58
CA SER A 818 -19.46 -32.84 -1.66
C SER A 818 -18.10 -33.48 -1.38
N ALA A 819 -17.01 -32.85 -1.83
CA ALA A 819 -15.64 -33.29 -1.58
C ALA A 819 -15.23 -33.16 -0.10
N ARG A 820 -15.68 -32.11 0.60
CA ARG A 820 -15.53 -31.96 2.05
C ARG A 820 -16.33 -33.03 2.80
N ASP A 821 -17.57 -33.30 2.39
CA ASP A 821 -18.43 -34.29 3.03
C ASP A 821 -17.90 -35.73 2.85
N ARG A 822 -17.37 -36.06 1.66
CA ARG A 822 -16.66 -37.32 1.38
C ARG A 822 -15.41 -37.45 2.24
N LEU A 823 -14.56 -36.42 2.27
CA LEU A 823 -13.33 -36.40 3.07
C LEU A 823 -13.63 -36.54 4.57
N ALA A 824 -14.73 -35.95 5.06
CA ALA A 824 -15.20 -36.10 6.44
C ALA A 824 -15.69 -37.53 6.76
N ARG A 825 -16.14 -38.30 5.76
CA ARG A 825 -16.41 -39.75 5.87
C ARG A 825 -15.17 -40.63 5.68
N GLY A 826 -14.00 -40.04 5.37
CA GLY A 826 -12.78 -40.78 5.04
C GLY A 826 -12.72 -41.31 3.60
N GLU A 827 -13.67 -40.91 2.75
CA GLU A 827 -13.72 -41.26 1.33
C GLU A 827 -12.84 -40.32 0.49
N PRO A 828 -12.36 -40.72 -0.70
CA PRO A 828 -11.65 -39.83 -1.61
C PRO A 828 -12.49 -38.58 -1.97
N PRO A 829 -11.91 -37.36 -1.90
CA PRO A 829 -12.64 -36.11 -2.16
C PRO A 829 -13.37 -36.04 -3.52
N THR A 830 -12.86 -36.69 -4.57
CA THR A 830 -13.51 -36.71 -5.89
C THR A 830 -13.42 -38.08 -6.54
N ASP A 831 -14.41 -38.41 -7.37
CA ASP A 831 -14.43 -39.63 -8.20
C ASP A 831 -13.16 -39.79 -9.07
N GLU A 832 -12.56 -38.69 -9.50
CA GLU A 832 -11.32 -38.71 -10.29
C GLU A 832 -10.12 -39.12 -9.43
N LEU A 833 -10.02 -38.60 -8.20
CA LEU A 833 -8.98 -38.99 -7.26
C LEU A 833 -9.18 -40.43 -6.78
N GLU A 834 -10.42 -40.90 -6.60
CA GLU A 834 -10.74 -42.31 -6.36
C GLU A 834 -10.24 -43.19 -7.52
N ARG A 835 -10.56 -42.82 -8.77
CA ARG A 835 -10.07 -43.52 -9.97
C ARG A 835 -8.55 -43.48 -10.07
N ASP A 836 -7.88 -42.42 -9.62
CA ASP A 836 -6.42 -42.33 -9.60
C ASP A 836 -5.75 -43.10 -8.47
N ILE A 837 -6.37 -43.18 -7.29
CA ILE A 837 -5.96 -44.10 -6.21
C ILE A 837 -6.06 -45.54 -6.73
N LEU A 838 -7.21 -45.94 -7.29
CA LEU A 838 -7.43 -47.26 -7.90
C LEU A 838 -6.48 -47.54 -9.08
N ARG A 839 -6.14 -46.54 -9.90
CA ARG A 839 -5.09 -46.67 -10.94
C ARG A 839 -3.71 -46.87 -10.30
N SER A 840 -3.37 -46.12 -9.26
CA SER A 840 -2.08 -46.24 -8.56
C SER A 840 -1.92 -47.59 -7.86
N GLU A 841 -2.99 -48.14 -7.29
CA GLU A 841 -3.04 -49.45 -6.66
C GLU A 841 -2.92 -50.57 -7.69
N ARG A 842 -3.62 -50.48 -8.82
CA ARG A 842 -3.43 -51.40 -9.95
C ARG A 842 -2.01 -51.34 -10.51
N VAL A 843 -1.36 -50.18 -10.49
CA VAL A 843 0.07 -50.03 -10.88
C VAL A 843 1.02 -50.59 -9.82
N LYS A 844 0.74 -50.42 -8.52
CA LYS A 844 1.50 -51.09 -7.44
C LYS A 844 1.38 -52.61 -7.53
N ALA A 845 0.16 -53.13 -7.62
CA ALA A 845 -0.11 -54.56 -7.77
C ALA A 845 0.56 -55.16 -9.02
N ARG A 846 0.58 -54.42 -10.15
CA ARG A 846 1.39 -54.81 -11.32
C ARG A 846 2.89 -54.81 -11.01
N ARG A 847 3.45 -53.74 -10.45
CA ARG A 847 4.88 -53.68 -10.08
C ARG A 847 5.29 -54.77 -9.09
N GLU A 848 4.41 -55.17 -8.18
CA GLU A 848 4.64 -56.30 -7.26
C GLU A 848 4.56 -57.65 -7.96
N ALA A 849 3.63 -57.84 -8.91
CA ALA A 849 3.58 -59.04 -9.74
C ALA A 849 4.78 -59.14 -10.68
N ASP A 850 5.19 -58.03 -11.30
CA ASP A 850 6.37 -57.91 -12.14
C ASP A 850 7.65 -58.17 -11.31
N ALA A 851 7.75 -57.65 -10.08
CA ALA A 851 8.87 -57.91 -9.18
C ALA A 851 8.96 -59.39 -8.76
N ARG A 852 7.81 -60.06 -8.52
CA ARG A 852 7.77 -61.51 -8.28
C ARG A 852 8.20 -62.29 -9.52
N ALA A 853 7.67 -61.95 -10.70
CA ALA A 853 8.07 -62.55 -11.97
C ALA A 853 9.55 -62.34 -12.33
N ILE A 854 10.16 -61.21 -11.90
CA ILE A 854 11.60 -60.94 -12.04
C ILE A 854 12.43 -61.75 -11.03
N ALA A 855 11.90 -62.03 -9.83
CA ALA A 855 12.53 -62.95 -8.88
C ALA A 855 12.51 -64.39 -9.40
N ASP A 856 11.36 -64.85 -9.92
CA ASP A 856 11.20 -66.20 -10.49
C ASP A 856 12.04 -66.38 -11.79
N ARG A 857 12.21 -65.30 -12.58
CA ARG A 857 13.10 -65.30 -13.76
C ARG A 857 14.60 -65.32 -13.45
N LYS A 858 15.04 -65.33 -12.19
CA LYS A 858 16.45 -65.59 -11.84
C LYS A 858 16.77 -67.10 -11.77
N ARG A 859 16.36 -67.82 -12.82
CA ARG A 859 16.90 -69.14 -13.20
C ARG A 859 17.37 -69.05 -14.66
N PRO A 860 18.61 -69.43 -14.99
CA PRO A 860 19.18 -69.21 -16.31
C PRO A 860 18.66 -70.25 -17.32
N GLU A 861 17.76 -69.82 -18.21
CA GLU A 861 17.35 -70.55 -19.42
C GLU A 861 17.47 -69.61 -20.63
N ASP A 862 18.70 -69.37 -21.07
CA ASP A 862 19.11 -68.97 -22.44
C ASP A 862 20.66 -68.82 -22.42
N GLY A 863 21.37 -69.80 -22.99
CA GLY A 863 22.81 -70.03 -22.74
C GLY A 863 23.75 -69.07 -23.48
N ILE A 864 23.80 -67.80 -23.10
CA ILE A 864 24.82 -66.83 -23.53
C ILE A 864 25.50 -66.25 -22.29
N GLU A 865 26.76 -66.61 -22.09
CA GLU A 865 27.58 -66.14 -20.96
C GLU A 865 28.57 -65.05 -21.42
N ILE A 866 28.77 -64.05 -20.57
CA ILE A 866 29.72 -62.95 -20.76
C ILE A 866 30.73 -63.03 -19.63
N ASP A 867 32.00 -63.11 -19.98
CA ASP A 867 33.14 -63.22 -19.04
C ASP A 867 33.35 -61.91 -18.26
N GLU A 868 34.04 -61.96 -17.12
CA GLU A 868 34.31 -60.80 -16.26
C GLU A 868 35.11 -59.69 -17.00
N ASP A 869 35.86 -60.07 -18.04
CA ASP A 869 36.59 -59.19 -18.96
C ASP A 869 35.73 -58.59 -20.11
N ASN A 870 34.40 -58.75 -20.10
CA ASN A 870 33.48 -58.36 -21.20
C ASN A 870 33.73 -59.09 -22.55
N PHE A 871 34.11 -60.37 -22.53
CA PHE A 871 34.16 -61.21 -23.73
C PHE A 871 32.92 -62.11 -23.81
N PHE A 872 32.41 -62.37 -25.02
CA PHE A 872 31.30 -63.30 -25.21
C PHE A 872 31.84 -64.73 -25.28
N LEU A 873 31.24 -65.67 -24.53
CA LEU A 873 31.51 -67.10 -24.66
C LEU A 873 30.39 -67.76 -25.47
N TYR A 874 30.79 -68.55 -26.47
CA TYR A 874 29.91 -69.49 -27.18
C TYR A 874 30.56 -70.87 -27.14
N ASN A 875 29.84 -71.87 -26.62
CA ASN A 875 30.29 -73.27 -26.49
C ASN A 875 31.76 -73.41 -26.00
N GLY A 876 32.11 -72.69 -24.93
CA GLY A 876 33.44 -72.71 -24.30
C GLY A 876 34.55 -71.95 -25.05
N THR A 877 34.24 -71.27 -26.16
CA THR A 877 35.22 -70.48 -26.93
C THR A 877 34.98 -68.99 -26.74
N ARG A 878 36.03 -68.25 -26.33
CA ARG A 878 35.97 -66.82 -25.93
C ARG A 878 36.25 -65.89 -27.12
N THR A 879 35.37 -64.93 -27.41
CA THR A 879 35.46 -64.04 -28.59
C THR A 879 35.12 -62.57 -28.27
N GLN A 880 35.67 -61.64 -29.06
CA GLN A 880 35.37 -60.20 -29.00
C GLN A 880 34.34 -59.73 -30.05
N ALA A 881 33.83 -60.62 -30.90
CA ALA A 881 32.90 -60.24 -31.96
C ALA A 881 31.46 -60.17 -31.42
N GLU A 882 30.87 -58.97 -31.40
CA GLU A 882 29.44 -58.80 -31.07
C GLU A 882 28.56 -59.60 -32.05
N PRO A 883 27.60 -60.41 -31.55
CA PRO A 883 26.68 -61.17 -32.41
C PRO A 883 25.78 -60.24 -33.24
N ARG A 884 26.09 -60.12 -34.55
CA ARG A 884 25.27 -59.32 -35.47
C ARG A 884 23.94 -60.04 -35.75
N PRO A 885 22.76 -59.43 -35.50
CA PRO A 885 21.46 -60.11 -35.58
C PRO A 885 21.10 -60.79 -36.91
N ASN A 886 21.82 -60.46 -38.00
CA ASN A 886 21.55 -60.94 -39.35
C ASN A 886 22.53 -62.05 -39.80
N ALA A 887 23.31 -62.63 -38.88
CA ALA A 887 24.23 -63.74 -39.15
C ALA A 887 24.08 -64.86 -38.11
N TYR A 888 24.32 -66.10 -38.53
CA TYR A 888 24.39 -67.27 -37.66
C TYR A 888 25.77 -67.91 -37.72
N ILE A 889 26.14 -68.61 -36.65
CA ILE A 889 27.36 -69.40 -36.56
C ILE A 889 26.94 -70.87 -36.70
N PRO A 890 27.40 -71.61 -37.73
CA PRO A 890 27.14 -73.03 -37.84
C PRO A 890 27.97 -73.84 -36.83
N ASP A 891 27.39 -74.90 -36.27
CA ASP A 891 28.15 -75.88 -35.49
C ASP A 891 29.23 -76.54 -36.35
N SER A 892 30.49 -76.39 -35.95
CA SER A 892 31.67 -76.81 -36.73
C SER A 892 31.92 -78.31 -36.60
N SER A 893 31.41 -79.12 -37.53
CA SER A 893 31.64 -80.56 -37.61
C SER A 893 32.99 -80.98 -38.20
N GLY A 894 34.00 -80.10 -38.15
CA GLY A 894 35.36 -80.33 -38.64
C GLY A 894 36.40 -79.65 -37.74
N VAL A 895 37.47 -80.38 -37.40
CA VAL A 895 38.51 -79.90 -36.48
C VAL A 895 39.48 -78.97 -37.21
N GLY A 896 39.50 -77.68 -36.83
CA GLY A 896 40.61 -76.77 -37.16
C GLY A 896 40.23 -75.40 -37.73
N GLU A 897 38.98 -75.17 -38.15
CA GLU A 897 38.54 -73.86 -38.67
C GLU A 897 37.87 -73.00 -37.58
N LEU A 898 38.14 -71.69 -37.56
CA LEU A 898 37.47 -70.77 -36.63
C LEU A 898 36.01 -70.52 -37.06
N PRO A 899 35.06 -70.44 -36.10
CA PRO A 899 33.64 -70.22 -36.40
C PRO A 899 33.36 -68.78 -36.85
N LEU A 900 33.52 -68.51 -38.15
CA LEU A 900 33.20 -67.22 -38.77
C LEU A 900 31.68 -67.09 -39.02
N PRO A 901 31.01 -66.01 -38.52
CA PRO A 901 29.58 -65.82 -38.72
C PRO A 901 29.19 -65.70 -40.20
N LYS A 902 28.20 -66.48 -40.63
CA LYS A 902 27.66 -66.44 -42.00
C LYS A 902 26.33 -65.68 -42.00
N PRO A 903 26.10 -64.73 -42.92
CA PRO A 903 24.82 -64.02 -43.00
C PRO A 903 23.69 -65.01 -43.26
N TYR A 904 22.51 -64.78 -42.67
CA TYR A 904 21.30 -65.40 -43.19
C TYR A 904 21.11 -64.96 -44.64
N GLY A 905 20.66 -65.88 -45.51
CA GLY A 905 20.42 -65.58 -46.93
C GLY A 905 19.21 -64.68 -47.17
N SER A 906 18.60 -64.77 -48.35
CA SER A 906 17.41 -64.02 -48.77
C SER A 906 16.17 -64.14 -47.85
N HIS A 907 16.22 -64.99 -46.83
CA HIS A 907 15.15 -65.26 -45.88
C HIS A 907 15.62 -65.06 -44.42
N SER A 908 16.31 -63.95 -44.15
CA SER A 908 16.70 -63.55 -42.79
C SER A 908 15.48 -63.38 -41.86
N PRO A 909 15.48 -63.91 -40.63
CA PRO A 909 14.38 -63.72 -39.68
C PRO A 909 14.14 -62.24 -39.35
N PHE A 910 12.94 -61.73 -39.64
CA PHE A 910 12.59 -60.33 -39.40
C PHE A 910 12.26 -60.07 -37.92
N ARG A 911 13.06 -59.24 -37.24
CA ARG A 911 12.76 -58.75 -35.88
C ARG A 911 11.90 -57.47 -35.97
N PRO A 912 10.67 -57.45 -35.42
CA PRO A 912 9.83 -56.26 -35.44
C PRO A 912 10.49 -55.06 -34.76
N GLN A 913 10.45 -53.89 -35.42
CA GLN A 913 10.89 -52.63 -34.80
C GLN A 913 9.84 -52.15 -33.78
N VAL A 914 10.31 -51.60 -32.65
CA VAL A 914 9.45 -50.97 -31.66
C VAL A 914 8.90 -49.65 -32.23
N ALA A 915 7.60 -49.39 -32.06
CA ALA A 915 6.93 -48.23 -32.64
C ALA A 915 7.53 -46.91 -32.13
N GLY A 916 8.02 -46.07 -33.05
CA GLY A 916 8.65 -44.78 -32.74
C GLY A 916 7.65 -43.70 -32.34
N THR A 917 8.08 -42.77 -31.49
CA THR A 917 7.30 -41.71 -30.82
C THR A 917 6.78 -40.58 -31.73
N GLN A 918 6.64 -40.82 -33.04
CA GLN A 918 6.31 -39.83 -34.08
C GLN A 918 5.00 -40.10 -34.85
N MET A 919 4.14 -41.02 -34.38
CA MET A 919 2.78 -41.15 -34.92
C MET A 919 1.91 -39.94 -34.54
N ARG A 920 1.99 -38.88 -35.36
CA ARG A 920 1.17 -37.66 -35.22
C ARG A 920 -0.32 -37.97 -35.41
N HIS A 921 -1.15 -37.35 -34.59
CA HIS A 921 -2.61 -37.54 -34.62
C HIS A 921 -3.24 -37.07 -35.95
N PHE A 922 -4.07 -37.92 -36.55
CA PHE A 922 -5.01 -37.50 -37.59
C PHE A 922 -6.08 -36.57 -36.98
N ARG A 923 -6.06 -35.27 -37.33
CA ARG A 923 -7.22 -34.40 -37.10
C ARG A 923 -8.31 -34.70 -38.13
N LYS A 924 -9.54 -34.89 -37.69
CA LYS A 924 -10.71 -34.96 -38.58
C LYS A 924 -10.96 -33.58 -39.22
N PRO A 925 -11.44 -33.51 -40.47
CA PRO A 925 -11.78 -32.24 -41.11
C PRO A 925 -12.99 -31.58 -40.44
N VAL A 926 -12.96 -30.26 -40.31
CA VAL A 926 -14.08 -29.46 -39.81
C VAL A 926 -14.94 -29.02 -40.99
N VAL A 927 -16.23 -29.36 -40.96
CA VAL A 927 -17.22 -28.88 -41.94
C VAL A 927 -17.59 -27.44 -41.59
N LYS A 928 -17.52 -26.53 -42.56
CA LYS A 928 -18.03 -25.15 -42.39
C LYS A 928 -19.56 -25.17 -42.49
N PRO A 929 -20.29 -24.39 -41.65
CA PRO A 929 -21.72 -24.20 -41.84
C PRO A 929 -22.01 -23.45 -43.15
N ILE A 930 -23.19 -23.67 -43.69
CA ILE A 930 -23.74 -22.94 -44.85
C ILE A 930 -24.54 -21.75 -44.33
N GLU A 931 -24.40 -20.60 -44.98
CA GLU A 931 -25.15 -19.38 -44.66
C GLU A 931 -26.59 -19.45 -45.23
N ILE A 932 -27.56 -19.01 -44.43
CA ILE A 932 -28.94 -18.63 -44.81
C ILE A 932 -29.27 -17.35 -44.03
#